data_AF-A0A6A4VPS2-F1
#
_entry.id   AF-A0A6A4VPS2-F1
#
_cell.length_a   1.000
_cell.length_b   1.000
_cell.length_c   1.000
_cell.angle_alpha   90.00
_cell.angle_beta   90.00
_cell.angle_gamma   90.00
#
_symmetry.space_group_name_H-M   'P 1'
#
loop_
_entity.id
_entity.type
_entity.pdbx_description
1 polymer ?
#
loop_
_entity_poly.entity_id
_entity_poly.type
_entity_poly.pdbx_seq_one_letter_code
_entity_poly.pdbx_strand_id
1 'polypeptide(L)'
;MAESTNPLLVKQLTAADFNPARFVQDATEQCVGGLELRQHRQQIQLIADSTSNELKKNVYRNYQQLSTRPRRSSTWRSPPTEEPPPPTTPRPAAPDDLEERRRQLLQLMERVEGAAHIREVPSRYQLYESDLVELDQDTHTALQRVHGYLFNDALMMAVWLPDRRGRVRYKFEALFALDSVAVVNMRDVGSLKNAFKLLMFPETRVFQCATQKIKEEWLEIWLLEAPEDLDVFLAQREFEAALALLGRAREAAAPLPDSEARVQQLRSQLAGRRQHLTEALMAELRVEAGRSLQGGPRATRRALQLLIRLGHAGQACRLFLERRSALLRHELKQVKISMMTQLFVHRLSAVVFTSLADTTREFQRAFAAHPNCASALVVWARQELTNFMGTFNKQVFTAKVSLATLAECVTAIRSQADRLREAGLDVRQELDTALLRPVERAVTDARQKQLEAVRLRAAEDRWRPTNLQHAAGVARFQAEMRELGLPAAEQLPDESCRVPLTANTLQFCRSFLSLATELGRLSGGDLTPTVEDALAAVLLAQLQHAQQALQHAQQALQQERYRSERATVLTNGRFLLDELLRAAEQRYRDATGRSCPPMASLRTERSKFPDLIRSSPARPSRSGQRRSSGSGSGPAVSPRDRLHIDSLRRAGHRPRPRCSTLGAAQKAPVVMATGTTQRRWLAPATFRGHSRAQRP
;
A
#
# COMPACT_ATOMS: atom_id res chain seq x y z
N MET A 1 12.03 -28.46 -34.02
CA MET A 1 13.28 -28.66 -33.25
C MET A 1 12.87 -29.21 -31.90
N ALA A 2 13.01 -30.51 -31.68
CA ALA A 2 12.68 -31.14 -30.40
C ALA A 2 13.86 -30.89 -29.44
N GLU A 3 13.67 -30.05 -28.42
CA GLU A 3 14.62 -29.94 -27.32
C GLU A 3 14.60 -31.26 -26.55
N SER A 4 15.62 -32.09 -26.74
CA SER A 4 15.71 -33.38 -26.08
C SER A 4 15.89 -33.19 -24.58
N THR A 5 14.89 -33.58 -23.79
CA THR A 5 15.01 -33.72 -22.34
C THR A 5 16.21 -34.60 -21.98
N ASN A 6 17.09 -34.13 -21.08
CA ASN A 6 18.28 -34.87 -20.68
C ASN A 6 17.88 -36.19 -19.96
N PRO A 7 18.10 -37.37 -20.57
CA PRO A 7 17.59 -38.64 -20.04
C PRO A 7 18.29 -39.07 -18.74
N LEU A 8 19.53 -38.62 -18.51
CA LEU A 8 20.27 -38.88 -17.28
C LEU A 8 19.66 -38.13 -16.09
N LEU A 9 19.23 -36.88 -16.32
CA LEU A 9 18.60 -36.05 -15.30
C LEU A 9 17.23 -36.62 -14.90
N VAL A 10 16.43 -37.09 -15.87
CA VAL A 10 15.17 -37.77 -15.58
C VAL A 10 15.39 -39.01 -14.73
N LYS A 11 16.38 -39.86 -15.08
CA LYS A 11 16.71 -41.08 -14.32
C LYS A 11 17.12 -40.78 -12.87
N GLN A 12 17.88 -39.71 -12.64
CA GLN A 12 18.28 -39.28 -11.29
C GLN A 12 17.07 -38.80 -10.47
N LEU A 13 16.18 -38.01 -11.08
CA LEU A 13 14.97 -37.48 -10.41
C LEU A 13 13.92 -38.57 -10.10
N THR A 14 13.91 -39.66 -10.87
CA THR A 14 12.98 -40.80 -10.67
C THR A 14 13.58 -41.95 -9.85
N ALA A 15 14.78 -41.78 -9.29
CA ALA A 15 15.42 -42.82 -8.48
C ALA A 15 14.63 -43.04 -7.16
N ALA A 16 14.47 -44.30 -6.76
CA ALA A 16 13.68 -44.67 -5.57
C ALA A 16 14.28 -44.13 -4.25
N ASP A 17 15.57 -43.83 -4.25
CA ASP A 17 16.38 -43.30 -3.15
C ASP A 17 16.72 -41.81 -3.32
N PHE A 18 15.99 -41.09 -4.18
CA PHE A 18 16.26 -39.68 -4.48
C PHE A 18 16.26 -38.79 -3.22
N ASN A 19 17.37 -38.09 -2.99
CA ASN A 19 17.52 -37.11 -1.90
C ASN A 19 17.68 -35.69 -2.47
N PRO A 20 16.73 -34.78 -2.24
CA PRO A 20 16.74 -33.44 -2.83
C PRO A 20 17.87 -32.55 -2.28
N ALA A 21 18.27 -32.74 -1.03
CA ALA A 21 19.32 -31.92 -0.40
C ALA A 21 20.71 -32.26 -0.98
N ARG A 22 21.00 -33.56 -1.14
CA ARG A 22 22.24 -34.02 -1.79
C ARG A 22 22.30 -33.61 -3.26
N PHE A 23 21.19 -33.77 -3.98
CA PHE A 23 21.12 -33.39 -5.39
C PHE A 23 21.42 -31.90 -5.62
N VAL A 24 20.87 -31.00 -4.79
CA VAL A 24 21.14 -29.56 -4.90
C VAL A 24 22.59 -29.25 -4.52
N GLN A 25 23.13 -29.91 -3.50
CA GLN A 25 24.53 -29.75 -3.10
C GLN A 25 25.49 -30.16 -4.22
N ASP A 26 25.32 -31.35 -4.79
CA ASP A 26 26.14 -31.85 -5.90
C ASP A 26 26.03 -30.94 -7.14
N ALA A 27 24.83 -30.45 -7.46
CA ALA A 27 24.62 -29.50 -8.56
C ALA A 27 25.31 -28.15 -8.32
N THR A 28 25.39 -27.69 -7.07
CA THR A 28 26.12 -26.46 -6.73
C THR A 28 27.63 -26.63 -6.68
N GLU A 29 28.12 -27.83 -6.33
CA GLU A 29 29.55 -28.15 -6.29
C GLU A 29 30.13 -28.40 -7.69
N GLN A 30 29.32 -28.89 -8.63
CA GLN A 30 29.73 -29.18 -10.01
C GLN A 30 29.66 -27.97 -10.95
N CYS A 31 28.88 -26.93 -10.62
CA CYS A 31 28.71 -25.76 -11.48
C CYS A 31 29.74 -24.67 -11.17
N VAL A 32 30.56 -24.29 -12.15
CA VAL A 32 31.56 -23.20 -12.03
C VAL A 32 30.92 -21.87 -12.45
N GLY A 33 29.78 -21.51 -11.82
CA GLY A 33 29.16 -20.20 -11.98
C GLY A 33 27.63 -20.16 -12.04
N GLY A 34 27.09 -18.95 -11.94
CA GLY A 34 25.63 -18.72 -11.88
C GLY A 34 24.87 -18.95 -13.19
N LEU A 35 25.56 -19.10 -14.33
CA LEU A 35 24.93 -19.37 -15.62
C LEU A 35 24.52 -20.84 -15.76
N GLU A 36 25.39 -21.76 -15.34
CA GLU A 36 25.16 -23.21 -15.40
C GLU A 36 24.02 -23.63 -14.46
N LEU A 37 23.97 -23.05 -13.25
CA LEU A 37 22.85 -23.24 -12.32
C LEU A 37 21.50 -22.78 -12.89
N ARG A 38 21.48 -21.69 -13.68
CA ARG A 38 20.25 -21.24 -14.35
C ARG A 38 19.81 -22.19 -15.45
N GLN A 39 20.75 -22.72 -16.22
CA GLN A 39 20.46 -23.73 -17.25
C GLN A 39 19.96 -25.03 -16.62
N HIS A 40 20.59 -25.49 -15.53
CA HIS A 40 20.17 -26.69 -14.81
C HIS A 40 18.76 -26.52 -14.24
N ARG A 41 18.44 -25.34 -13.67
CA ARG A 41 17.08 -25.00 -13.23
C ARG A 41 16.07 -24.98 -14.39
N GLN A 42 16.45 -24.47 -15.56
CA GLN A 42 15.59 -24.49 -16.75
C GLN A 42 15.30 -25.91 -17.23
N GLN A 43 16.30 -26.81 -17.22
CA GLN A 43 16.11 -28.21 -17.59
C GLN A 43 15.16 -28.94 -16.62
N ILE A 44 15.29 -28.71 -15.31
CA ILE A 44 14.37 -29.26 -14.31
C ILE A 44 12.94 -28.73 -14.54
N GLN A 45 12.79 -27.44 -14.85
CA GLN A 45 11.48 -26.86 -15.14
C GLN A 45 10.83 -27.47 -16.38
N LEU A 46 11.59 -27.68 -17.45
CA LEU A 46 11.09 -28.33 -18.68
C LEU A 46 10.64 -29.78 -18.41
N ILE A 47 11.39 -30.54 -17.61
CA ILE A 47 11.01 -31.90 -17.20
C ILE A 47 9.74 -31.88 -16.36
N ALA A 48 9.61 -30.92 -15.42
CA ALA A 48 8.42 -30.76 -14.59
C ALA A 48 7.17 -30.40 -15.42
N ASP A 49 7.31 -29.52 -16.41
CA ASP A 49 6.21 -29.11 -17.28
C ASP A 49 5.79 -30.27 -18.22
N SER A 50 6.76 -31.03 -18.73
CA SER A 50 6.50 -32.23 -19.56
C SER A 50 5.80 -33.33 -18.76
N THR A 51 6.31 -33.66 -17.57
CA THR A 51 5.69 -34.66 -16.68
C THR A 51 4.32 -34.23 -16.19
N SER A 52 4.10 -32.95 -15.90
CA SER A 52 2.77 -32.42 -15.57
C SER A 52 1.78 -32.63 -16.72
N ASN A 53 2.20 -32.37 -17.96
CA ASN A 53 1.37 -32.58 -19.14
C ASN A 53 1.09 -34.07 -19.42
N GLU A 54 2.07 -34.95 -19.24
CA GLU A 54 1.87 -36.40 -19.36
C GLU A 54 0.97 -36.97 -18.26
N LEU A 55 1.15 -36.53 -17.01
CA LEU A 55 0.28 -36.89 -15.90
C LEU A 55 -1.15 -36.42 -16.15
N LYS A 56 -1.35 -35.21 -16.65
CA LYS A 56 -2.69 -34.72 -17.04
C LYS A 56 -3.32 -35.60 -18.12
N LYS A 57 -2.57 -35.97 -19.16
CA LYS A 57 -3.04 -36.87 -20.22
C LYS A 57 -3.36 -38.27 -19.69
N ASN A 58 -2.53 -38.82 -18.82
CA ASN A 58 -2.74 -40.15 -18.24
C ASN A 58 -3.88 -40.18 -17.22
N VAL A 59 -4.02 -39.14 -16.39
CA VAL A 59 -5.15 -38.97 -15.48
C VAL A 59 -6.44 -38.82 -16.27
N TYR A 60 -6.45 -37.97 -17.31
CA TYR A 60 -7.61 -37.82 -18.19
C TYR A 60 -7.98 -39.14 -18.88
N ARG A 61 -6.99 -39.87 -19.42
CA ARG A 61 -7.19 -41.19 -20.02
C ARG A 61 -7.71 -42.21 -18.99
N ASN A 62 -7.24 -42.19 -17.75
CA ASN A 62 -7.76 -43.04 -16.67
C ASN A 62 -9.18 -42.66 -16.27
N TYR A 63 -9.51 -41.36 -16.17
CA TYR A 63 -10.86 -40.90 -15.88
C TYR A 63 -11.84 -41.26 -17.00
N GLN A 64 -11.43 -41.14 -18.26
CA GLN A 64 -12.22 -41.61 -19.41
C GLN A 64 -12.41 -43.12 -19.42
N GLN A 65 -11.40 -43.92 -19.03
CA GLN A 65 -11.52 -45.39 -18.93
C GLN A 65 -12.34 -45.84 -17.72
N LEU A 66 -12.35 -45.05 -16.63
CA LEU A 66 -13.17 -45.28 -15.44
C LEU A 66 -14.63 -44.84 -15.63
N SER A 67 -14.90 -43.82 -16.46
CA SER A 67 -16.26 -43.39 -16.79
C SER A 67 -16.92 -44.28 -17.85
N THR A 68 -16.13 -44.91 -18.73
CA THR A 68 -16.63 -45.80 -19.81
C THR A 68 -16.78 -47.26 -19.38
N ARG A 69 -16.23 -47.67 -18.22
CA ARG A 69 -16.45 -49.01 -17.66
C ARG A 69 -17.79 -49.07 -16.91
N PRO A 70 -18.72 -49.98 -17.26
CA PRO A 70 -19.89 -50.21 -16.42
C PRO A 70 -19.42 -50.71 -15.05
N ARG A 71 -19.87 -50.02 -13.98
CA ARG A 71 -19.64 -50.38 -12.58
C ARG A 71 -20.08 -51.84 -12.35
N ARG A 72 -19.15 -52.78 -12.46
CA ARG A 72 -19.34 -54.12 -11.89
C ARG A 72 -19.16 -54.00 -10.38
N SER A 73 -20.23 -54.35 -9.68
CA SER A 73 -20.30 -54.52 -8.23
C SER A 73 -19.04 -55.21 -7.69
N SER A 74 -18.31 -54.52 -6.82
CA SER A 74 -17.41 -55.16 -5.87
C SER A 74 -17.56 -54.46 -4.52
N THR A 75 -18.38 -55.08 -3.69
CA THR A 75 -18.38 -54.97 -2.24
C THR A 75 -16.96 -54.98 -1.68
N TRP A 76 -16.47 -53.85 -1.21
CA TRP A 76 -15.37 -53.80 -0.26
C TRP A 76 -15.78 -52.94 0.94
N ARG A 77 -15.62 -53.57 2.10
CA ARG A 77 -16.10 -53.23 3.43
C ARG A 77 -15.31 -52.05 4.00
N SER A 78 -15.98 -51.09 4.62
CA SER A 78 -15.37 -50.15 5.57
C SER A 78 -16.26 -50.03 6.82
N PRO A 79 -15.67 -49.79 8.01
CA PRO A 79 -16.33 -50.01 9.31
C PRO A 79 -17.26 -48.85 9.69
N PRO A 80 -18.18 -49.04 10.66
CA PRO A 80 -19.18 -48.03 10.99
C PRO A 80 -18.55 -46.93 11.83
N THR A 81 -18.64 -45.69 11.36
CA THR A 81 -18.44 -44.50 12.19
C THR A 81 -19.58 -43.54 11.87
N GLU A 82 -20.18 -43.02 12.94
CA GLU A 82 -21.45 -42.29 13.01
C GLU A 82 -21.72 -41.35 11.83
N GLU A 83 -22.91 -41.49 11.26
CA GLU A 83 -23.41 -40.63 10.18
C GLU A 83 -23.54 -39.17 10.67
N PRO A 84 -22.94 -38.18 10.00
CA PRO A 84 -23.43 -36.82 10.04
C PRO A 84 -24.78 -36.75 9.29
N PRO A 85 -25.67 -35.80 9.62
CA PRO A 85 -26.99 -35.73 9.00
C PRO A 85 -26.86 -35.61 7.48
N PRO A 86 -27.79 -36.18 6.70
CA PRO A 86 -27.61 -36.28 5.26
C PRO A 86 -27.52 -34.87 4.66
N PRO A 87 -26.64 -34.66 3.66
CA PRO A 87 -26.78 -33.52 2.79
C PRO A 87 -28.19 -33.59 2.19
N THR A 88 -28.86 -32.45 2.14
CA THR A 88 -30.18 -32.26 1.53
C THR A 88 -30.12 -32.78 0.10
N THR A 89 -30.49 -34.05 -0.06
CA THR A 89 -30.77 -34.64 -1.36
C THR A 89 -31.94 -33.85 -1.94
N PRO A 90 -31.94 -33.53 -3.24
CA PRO A 90 -33.18 -33.15 -3.88
C PRO A 90 -34.15 -34.28 -3.58
N ARG A 91 -35.32 -33.90 -3.04
CA ARG A 91 -36.45 -34.79 -2.77
C ARG A 91 -36.50 -35.87 -3.88
N PRO A 92 -36.42 -37.17 -3.56
CA PRO A 92 -36.59 -38.19 -4.58
C PRO A 92 -37.91 -37.88 -5.29
N ALA A 93 -37.84 -37.78 -6.63
CA ALA A 93 -39.01 -37.51 -7.45
C ALA A 93 -40.14 -38.44 -6.98
N ALA A 94 -41.35 -37.90 -6.83
CA ALA A 94 -42.46 -38.68 -6.31
C ALA A 94 -42.60 -39.95 -7.16
N PRO A 95 -43.02 -41.10 -6.59
CA PRO A 95 -43.21 -42.33 -7.37
C PRO A 95 -44.08 -42.09 -8.63
N ASP A 96 -45.03 -41.15 -8.55
CA ASP A 96 -45.84 -40.68 -9.67
C ASP A 96 -45.03 -40.04 -10.82
N ASP A 97 -43.96 -39.27 -10.54
CA ASP A 97 -43.13 -38.60 -11.55
C ASP A 97 -42.33 -39.61 -12.40
N LEU A 98 -41.91 -40.72 -11.77
CA LEU A 98 -41.12 -41.77 -12.42
C LEU A 98 -42.00 -42.61 -13.35
N GLU A 99 -43.24 -42.86 -12.95
CA GLU A 99 -44.25 -43.50 -13.77
C GLU A 99 -44.69 -42.62 -14.94
N GLU A 100 -44.84 -41.30 -14.71
CA GLU A 100 -45.15 -40.34 -15.75
C GLU A 100 -44.03 -40.23 -16.79
N ARG A 101 -42.76 -40.17 -16.36
CA ARG A 101 -41.59 -40.20 -17.25
C ARG A 101 -41.51 -41.48 -18.08
N ARG A 102 -41.81 -42.64 -17.47
CA ARG A 102 -41.92 -43.92 -18.21
C ARG A 102 -43.06 -43.91 -19.21
N ARG A 103 -44.21 -43.32 -18.86
CA ARG A 103 -45.36 -43.18 -19.74
C ARG A 103 -45.06 -42.28 -20.95
N GLN A 104 -44.35 -41.17 -20.75
CA GLN A 104 -43.91 -40.28 -21.82
C GLN A 104 -42.98 -40.99 -22.81
N LEU A 105 -41.99 -41.75 -22.32
CA LEU A 105 -41.11 -42.56 -23.17
C LEU A 105 -41.87 -43.65 -23.94
N LEU A 106 -42.87 -44.30 -23.32
CA LEU A 106 -43.73 -45.27 -24.00
C LEU A 106 -44.57 -44.62 -25.09
N GLN A 107 -45.11 -43.43 -24.85
CA GLN A 107 -45.86 -42.66 -25.87
C GLN A 107 -44.99 -42.24 -27.04
N LEU A 108 -43.73 -41.88 -26.79
CA LEU A 108 -42.76 -41.59 -27.85
C LEU A 108 -42.50 -42.81 -28.73
N MET A 109 -42.37 -44.00 -28.15
CA MET A 109 -42.18 -45.25 -28.90
C MET A 109 -43.38 -45.62 -29.79
N GLU A 110 -44.61 -45.27 -29.38
CA GLU A 110 -45.79 -45.48 -30.23
C GLU A 110 -45.82 -44.53 -31.45
N ARG A 111 -45.13 -43.38 -31.36
CA ARG A 111 -45.11 -42.34 -32.40
C ARG A 111 -43.94 -42.47 -33.37
N VAL A 112 -42.81 -43.02 -32.92
CA VAL A 112 -41.54 -43.08 -33.66
C VAL A 112 -41.14 -44.52 -33.98
N GLU A 113 -41.11 -44.88 -35.27
CA GLU A 113 -40.62 -46.18 -35.75
C GLU A 113 -39.10 -46.30 -35.50
N GLY A 114 -38.65 -47.39 -34.87
CA GLY A 114 -37.21 -47.66 -34.64
C GLY A 114 -36.62 -47.12 -33.32
N ALA A 115 -37.43 -46.48 -32.47
CA ALA A 115 -37.00 -45.85 -31.22
C ALA A 115 -36.83 -46.80 -30.00
N ALA A 116 -36.81 -48.13 -30.21
CA ALA A 116 -36.85 -49.12 -29.12
C ALA A 116 -35.61 -49.11 -28.20
N HIS A 117 -34.45 -48.74 -28.74
CA HIS A 117 -33.16 -48.74 -28.04
C HIS A 117 -33.01 -47.58 -27.03
N ILE A 118 -33.93 -46.61 -27.01
CA ILE A 118 -33.90 -45.45 -26.11
C ILE A 118 -34.18 -45.85 -24.65
N ARG A 119 -34.93 -46.94 -24.43
CA ARG A 119 -35.31 -47.44 -23.08
C ARG A 119 -34.18 -48.19 -22.37
N GLU A 120 -33.11 -48.54 -23.07
CA GLU A 120 -31.98 -49.30 -22.50
C GLU A 120 -31.26 -48.51 -21.40
N VAL A 121 -31.42 -47.18 -21.38
CA VAL A 121 -30.88 -46.29 -20.34
C VAL A 121 -31.99 -45.92 -19.34
N PRO A 122 -32.04 -46.55 -18.15
CA PRO A 122 -33.10 -46.33 -17.17
C PRO A 122 -33.09 -44.93 -16.53
N SER A 123 -32.01 -44.16 -16.70
CA SER A 123 -31.88 -42.78 -16.25
C SER A 123 -32.35 -41.74 -17.27
N ARG A 124 -32.74 -42.16 -18.48
CA ARG A 124 -33.14 -41.25 -19.56
C ARG A 124 -34.58 -40.78 -19.36
N TYR A 125 -34.84 -39.48 -19.52
CA TYR A 125 -36.19 -38.91 -19.53
C TYR A 125 -36.28 -37.74 -20.50
N GLN A 126 -37.47 -37.52 -21.05
CA GLN A 126 -37.73 -36.49 -22.05
C GLN A 126 -37.83 -35.11 -21.37
N LEU A 127 -37.09 -34.13 -21.90
CA LEU A 127 -37.07 -32.74 -21.43
C LEU A 127 -37.89 -31.81 -22.32
N TYR A 128 -37.84 -32.01 -23.63
CA TYR A 128 -38.49 -31.13 -24.60
C TYR A 128 -38.77 -31.86 -25.93
N GLU A 129 -39.86 -31.52 -26.61
CA GLU A 129 -40.19 -32.02 -27.95
C GLU A 129 -40.72 -30.89 -28.83
N SER A 130 -40.33 -30.87 -30.11
CA SER A 130 -40.85 -29.88 -31.06
C SER A 130 -40.71 -30.32 -32.51
N ASP A 131 -41.64 -29.89 -33.36
CA ASP A 131 -41.52 -29.99 -34.81
C ASP A 131 -40.57 -28.92 -35.37
N LEU A 132 -39.66 -29.35 -36.25
CA LEU A 132 -38.65 -28.55 -36.92
C LEU A 132 -38.68 -28.82 -38.43
N VAL A 133 -38.15 -27.88 -39.22
CA VAL A 133 -37.90 -28.10 -40.66
C VAL A 133 -36.40 -28.04 -40.89
N GLU A 134 -35.83 -29.12 -41.39
CA GLU A 134 -34.42 -29.14 -41.79
C GLU A 134 -34.27 -28.41 -43.12
N LEU A 135 -33.28 -27.53 -43.18
CA LEU A 135 -32.92 -26.73 -44.34
C LEU A 135 -31.56 -27.17 -44.86
N ASP A 136 -31.37 -27.04 -46.16
CA ASP A 136 -30.08 -27.21 -46.80
C ASP A 136 -29.06 -26.16 -46.33
N GLN A 137 -27.82 -26.58 -46.07
CA GLN A 137 -26.81 -25.71 -45.47
C GLN A 137 -26.39 -24.55 -46.38
N ASP A 138 -26.37 -24.77 -47.70
CA ASP A 138 -25.85 -23.79 -48.66
C ASP A 138 -26.97 -23.00 -49.34
N THR A 139 -28.10 -23.65 -49.62
CA THR A 139 -29.23 -23.06 -50.38
C THR A 139 -30.39 -22.59 -49.48
N HIS A 140 -30.38 -22.95 -48.19
CA HIS A 140 -31.44 -22.64 -47.22
C HIS A 140 -32.86 -23.08 -47.65
N THR A 141 -32.97 -24.03 -48.57
CA THR A 141 -34.26 -24.60 -48.99
C THR A 141 -34.68 -25.71 -48.04
N ALA A 142 -35.99 -25.86 -47.83
CA ALA A 142 -36.52 -26.92 -46.97
C ALA A 142 -36.26 -28.31 -47.55
N LEU A 143 -35.54 -29.14 -46.78
CA LEU A 143 -35.22 -30.53 -47.12
C LEU A 143 -36.32 -31.47 -46.62
N GLN A 144 -36.56 -31.46 -45.31
CA GLN A 144 -37.48 -32.39 -44.66
C GLN A 144 -38.07 -31.85 -43.36
N ARG A 145 -39.22 -32.38 -42.96
CA ARG A 145 -39.83 -32.11 -41.66
C ARG A 145 -39.28 -33.12 -40.65
N VAL A 146 -38.77 -32.63 -39.54
CA VAL A 146 -38.13 -33.43 -38.49
C VAL A 146 -38.77 -33.10 -37.15
N HIS A 147 -38.77 -34.04 -36.23
CA HIS A 147 -39.18 -33.85 -34.85
C HIS A 147 -37.97 -34.06 -33.95
N GLY A 148 -37.63 -33.03 -33.19
CA GLY A 148 -36.54 -33.07 -32.22
C GLY A 148 -37.07 -33.47 -30.86
N TYR A 149 -36.44 -34.46 -30.24
CA TYR A 149 -36.68 -34.89 -28.86
C TYR A 149 -35.41 -34.67 -28.05
N LEU A 150 -35.47 -33.77 -27.08
CA LEU A 150 -34.39 -33.52 -26.14
C LEU A 150 -34.58 -34.40 -24.90
N PHE A 151 -33.60 -35.23 -24.60
CA PHE A 151 -33.49 -35.98 -23.36
C PHE A 151 -32.45 -35.34 -22.44
N ASN A 152 -32.34 -35.84 -21.21
CA ASN A 152 -31.33 -35.38 -20.24
C ASN A 152 -29.88 -35.74 -20.59
N ASP A 153 -29.65 -36.66 -21.52
CA ASP A 153 -28.33 -37.15 -21.91
C ASP A 153 -28.12 -37.19 -23.44
N ALA A 154 -29.18 -37.01 -24.23
CA ALA A 154 -29.12 -37.10 -25.68
C ALA A 154 -30.17 -36.24 -26.39
N LEU A 155 -29.88 -35.87 -27.63
CA LEU A 155 -30.81 -35.24 -28.56
C LEU A 155 -31.15 -36.25 -29.67
N MET A 156 -32.42 -36.61 -29.80
CA MET A 156 -32.91 -37.47 -30.88
C MET A 156 -33.61 -36.67 -31.96
N MET A 157 -33.40 -37.07 -33.21
CA MET A 157 -34.08 -36.56 -34.38
C MET A 157 -34.90 -37.67 -35.05
N ALA A 158 -36.13 -37.35 -35.43
CA ALA A 158 -37.02 -38.27 -36.13
C ALA A 158 -37.68 -37.59 -37.35
N VAL A 159 -37.57 -38.20 -38.53
CA VAL A 159 -38.11 -37.65 -39.80
C VAL A 159 -39.61 -37.95 -39.92
N TRP A 160 -40.37 -36.97 -40.40
CA TRP A 160 -41.81 -37.13 -40.67
C TRP A 160 -42.07 -38.12 -41.81
N LEU A 161 -43.00 -39.07 -41.61
CA LEU A 161 -43.44 -40.04 -42.63
C LEU A 161 -44.74 -39.58 -43.31
N PRO A 162 -44.73 -39.25 -44.63
CA PRO A 162 -45.92 -38.72 -45.31
C PRO A 162 -47.06 -39.74 -45.52
N ASP A 163 -46.74 -41.03 -45.69
CA ASP A 163 -47.62 -42.02 -46.34
C ASP A 163 -48.08 -43.17 -45.42
N ARG A 164 -47.99 -42.99 -44.10
CA ARG A 164 -48.40 -43.99 -43.10
C ARG A 164 -49.74 -43.62 -42.44
N ARG A 165 -50.70 -44.55 -42.44
CA ARG A 165 -51.93 -44.48 -41.64
C ARG A 165 -51.76 -45.30 -40.35
N GLY A 166 -51.65 -44.65 -39.19
CA GLY A 166 -51.46 -45.30 -37.89
C GLY A 166 -51.02 -44.33 -36.77
N ARG A 167 -50.69 -44.85 -35.58
CA ARG A 167 -50.14 -44.06 -34.45
C ARG A 167 -48.69 -43.60 -34.69
N VAL A 168 -47.96 -44.32 -35.55
CA VAL A 168 -46.58 -44.03 -35.93
C VAL A 168 -46.58 -42.95 -37.02
N ARG A 169 -45.97 -41.80 -36.74
CA ARG A 169 -45.91 -40.63 -37.63
C ARG A 169 -44.49 -40.23 -38.02
N TYR A 170 -43.49 -40.74 -37.30
CA TYR A 170 -42.10 -40.40 -37.49
C TYR A 170 -41.23 -41.65 -37.58
N LYS A 171 -40.10 -41.54 -38.27
CA LYS A 171 -39.05 -42.57 -38.33
C LYS A 171 -37.82 -42.07 -37.59
N PHE A 172 -37.26 -42.89 -36.72
CA PHE A 172 -35.98 -42.61 -36.07
C PHE A 172 -34.90 -42.37 -37.13
N GLU A 173 -34.15 -41.27 -36.98
CA GLU A 173 -33.05 -40.92 -37.87
C GLU A 173 -31.71 -40.98 -37.16
N ALA A 174 -31.58 -40.25 -36.05
CA ALA A 174 -30.32 -40.12 -35.33
C ALA A 174 -30.53 -39.82 -33.84
N LEU A 175 -29.52 -40.20 -33.03
CA LEU A 175 -29.42 -39.90 -31.61
C LEU A 175 -28.00 -39.39 -31.32
N PHE A 176 -27.89 -38.17 -30.82
CA PHE A 176 -26.62 -37.52 -30.49
C PHE A 176 -26.49 -37.37 -28.98
N ALA A 177 -25.31 -37.65 -28.43
CA ALA A 177 -25.01 -37.34 -27.03
C ALA A 177 -24.93 -35.80 -26.86
N LEU A 178 -25.49 -35.25 -25.78
CA LEU A 178 -25.52 -33.80 -25.57
C LEU A 178 -24.13 -33.15 -25.63
N ASP A 179 -23.12 -33.82 -25.07
CA ASP A 179 -21.70 -33.42 -25.10
C ASP A 179 -21.13 -33.15 -26.52
N SER A 180 -21.80 -33.65 -27.56
CA SER A 180 -21.39 -33.53 -28.96
C SER A 180 -22.24 -32.55 -29.78
N VAL A 181 -23.19 -31.86 -29.14
CA VAL A 181 -24.18 -30.99 -29.77
C VAL A 181 -23.93 -29.54 -29.39
N ALA A 182 -23.80 -28.65 -30.37
CA ALA A 182 -23.76 -27.20 -30.12
C ALA A 182 -24.80 -26.46 -30.97
N VAL A 183 -25.62 -25.64 -30.30
CA VAL A 183 -26.67 -24.84 -30.94
C VAL A 183 -26.14 -23.43 -31.22
N VAL A 184 -26.20 -22.99 -32.48
CA VAL A 184 -25.74 -21.68 -32.95
C VAL A 184 -26.93 -20.91 -33.52
N ASN A 185 -27.22 -19.73 -32.97
CA ASN A 185 -28.27 -18.87 -33.49
C ASN A 185 -27.94 -18.36 -34.90
N MET A 186 -28.85 -18.53 -35.86
CA MET A 186 -28.74 -17.89 -37.18
C MET A 186 -29.64 -16.66 -37.23
N ARG A 187 -29.11 -15.56 -37.78
CA ARG A 187 -29.89 -14.33 -37.98
C ARG A 187 -30.89 -14.54 -39.12
N ASP A 188 -32.04 -13.90 -39.01
CA ASP A 188 -33.05 -13.97 -40.05
C ASP A 188 -32.56 -13.21 -41.30
N VAL A 189 -32.55 -13.89 -42.46
CA VAL A 189 -32.10 -13.33 -43.74
C VAL A 189 -32.99 -13.86 -44.86
N GLY A 190 -33.73 -12.97 -45.54
CA GLY A 190 -34.59 -13.34 -46.67
C GLY A 190 -35.74 -14.29 -46.25
N SER A 191 -35.75 -15.50 -46.79
CA SER A 191 -36.70 -16.58 -46.46
C SER A 191 -36.36 -17.32 -45.16
N LEU A 192 -35.13 -17.18 -44.65
CA LEU A 192 -34.67 -17.79 -43.41
C LEU A 192 -35.24 -17.00 -42.22
N LYS A 193 -36.25 -17.56 -41.54
CA LYS A 193 -36.87 -16.97 -40.33
C LYS A 193 -36.88 -17.98 -39.21
N ASN A 194 -36.54 -17.56 -37.99
CA ASN A 194 -36.54 -18.42 -36.80
C ASN A 194 -35.66 -19.67 -36.95
N ALA A 195 -34.50 -19.53 -37.60
CA ALA A 195 -33.60 -20.65 -37.80
C ALA A 195 -32.44 -20.69 -36.79
N PHE A 196 -31.97 -21.89 -36.47
CA PHE A 196 -30.74 -22.15 -35.73
C PHE A 196 -29.92 -23.25 -36.40
N LYS A 197 -28.62 -23.24 -36.18
CA LYS A 197 -27.66 -24.21 -36.72
C LYS A 197 -27.24 -25.15 -35.60
N LEU A 198 -27.29 -26.44 -35.85
CA LEU A 198 -26.89 -27.49 -34.92
C LEU A 198 -25.60 -28.12 -35.41
N LEU A 199 -24.53 -27.95 -34.63
CA LEU A 199 -23.23 -28.56 -34.88
C LEU A 199 -23.23 -29.90 -34.14
N MET A 200 -23.14 -31.01 -34.87
CA MET A 200 -23.18 -32.37 -34.32
C MET A 200 -22.08 -33.17 -34.96
N PHE A 201 -20.91 -33.31 -34.33
CA PHE A 201 -19.75 -33.93 -35.00
C PHE A 201 -20.10 -35.35 -35.54
N PRO A 202 -19.85 -35.65 -36.83
CA PRO A 202 -19.10 -34.86 -37.84
C PRO A 202 -19.96 -33.95 -38.75
N GLU A 203 -21.28 -33.92 -38.56
CA GLU A 203 -22.24 -33.21 -39.41
C GLU A 203 -22.64 -31.84 -38.85
N THR A 204 -23.29 -31.05 -39.69
CA THR A 204 -23.79 -29.73 -39.35
C THR A 204 -25.12 -29.54 -40.06
N ARG A 205 -26.16 -29.23 -39.29
CA ARG A 205 -27.53 -29.15 -39.80
C ARG A 205 -28.17 -27.82 -39.47
N VAL A 206 -29.06 -27.35 -40.33
CA VAL A 206 -29.73 -26.05 -40.23
C VAL A 206 -31.21 -26.32 -40.03
N PHE A 207 -31.79 -25.82 -38.95
CA PHE A 207 -33.19 -26.05 -38.61
C PHE A 207 -33.96 -24.75 -38.56
N GLN A 208 -35.19 -24.77 -39.07
CA GLN A 208 -36.16 -23.69 -39.03
C GLN A 208 -37.29 -24.04 -38.07
N CYS A 209 -37.53 -23.16 -37.10
CA CYS A 209 -38.64 -23.29 -36.15
C CYS A 209 -39.91 -22.65 -36.70
N ALA A 210 -41.07 -23.20 -36.33
CA ALA A 210 -42.37 -22.63 -36.70
C ALA A 210 -42.61 -21.25 -36.08
N THR A 211 -42.09 -21.00 -34.88
CA THR A 211 -42.22 -19.74 -34.15
C THR A 211 -40.89 -19.32 -33.52
N GLN A 212 -40.74 -18.02 -33.26
CA GLN A 212 -39.57 -17.47 -32.57
C GLN A 212 -39.42 -18.06 -31.15
N LYS A 213 -40.54 -18.30 -30.46
CA LYS A 213 -40.55 -18.89 -29.13
C LYS A 213 -39.87 -20.28 -29.09
N ILE A 214 -40.16 -21.14 -30.07
CA ILE A 214 -39.52 -22.46 -30.17
C ILE A 214 -38.01 -22.32 -30.41
N LYS A 215 -37.59 -21.36 -31.24
CA LYS A 215 -36.16 -21.08 -31.45
C LYS A 215 -35.46 -20.65 -30.16
N GLU A 216 -36.09 -19.80 -29.36
CA GLU A 216 -35.56 -19.39 -28.05
C GLU A 216 -35.39 -20.59 -27.12
N GLU A 217 -36.40 -21.47 -27.04
CA GLU A 217 -36.35 -22.71 -26.24
C GLU A 217 -35.21 -23.65 -26.67
N TRP A 218 -34.92 -23.78 -27.98
CA TRP A 218 -33.77 -24.55 -28.48
C TRP A 218 -32.42 -23.89 -28.19
N LEU A 219 -32.36 -22.56 -28.21
CA LEU A 219 -31.14 -21.81 -27.92
C LEU A 219 -30.76 -21.81 -26.45
N GLU A 220 -31.62 -22.29 -25.56
CA GLU A 220 -31.39 -22.36 -24.11
C GLU A 220 -30.83 -23.70 -23.64
N ILE A 221 -30.63 -24.68 -24.53
CA ILE A 221 -30.14 -26.02 -24.18
C ILE A 221 -28.76 -25.99 -23.51
N TRP A 222 -27.84 -25.13 -24.00
CA TRP A 222 -26.51 -24.99 -23.39
C TRP A 222 -26.54 -24.48 -21.94
N LEU A 223 -27.64 -23.88 -21.49
CA LEU A 223 -27.79 -23.47 -20.08
C LEU A 223 -27.83 -24.66 -19.13
N LEU A 224 -28.14 -25.86 -19.62
CA LEU A 224 -28.19 -27.09 -18.82
C LEU A 224 -26.79 -27.64 -18.53
N GLU A 225 -25.87 -27.48 -19.48
CA GLU A 225 -24.46 -27.90 -19.36
C GLU A 225 -23.62 -26.84 -18.63
N ALA A 226 -24.06 -25.58 -18.64
CA ALA A 226 -23.34 -24.47 -18.04
C ALA A 226 -22.91 -24.70 -16.57
N PRO A 227 -23.72 -25.28 -15.67
CA PRO A 227 -23.27 -25.58 -14.30
C PRO A 227 -22.11 -26.59 -14.24
N GLU A 228 -22.09 -27.59 -15.12
CA GLU A 228 -21.04 -28.61 -15.17
C GLU A 228 -19.74 -28.03 -15.74
N ASP A 229 -19.84 -27.27 -16.83
CA ASP A 229 -18.72 -26.51 -17.41
C ASP A 229 -18.11 -25.54 -16.40
N LEU A 230 -18.94 -24.89 -15.59
CA LEU A 230 -18.49 -24.03 -14.49
C LEU A 230 -17.69 -24.80 -13.44
N ASP A 231 -18.13 -26.00 -13.07
CA ASP A 231 -17.41 -26.85 -12.12
C ASP A 231 -16.06 -27.31 -12.70
N VAL A 232 -15.98 -27.58 -14.01
CA VAL A 232 -14.73 -27.87 -14.73
C VAL A 232 -13.78 -26.67 -14.68
N PHE A 233 -14.25 -25.47 -15.02
CA PHE A 233 -13.42 -24.26 -14.96
C PHE A 233 -12.94 -23.94 -13.54
N LEU A 234 -13.78 -24.17 -12.53
CA LEU A 234 -13.40 -24.03 -11.12
C LEU A 234 -12.31 -25.03 -10.73
N ALA A 235 -12.44 -26.30 -11.12
CA ALA A 235 -11.44 -27.33 -10.86
C ALA A 235 -10.09 -27.02 -11.54
N GLN A 236 -10.11 -26.47 -12.75
CA GLN A 236 -8.91 -26.07 -13.49
C GLN A 236 -8.33 -24.73 -13.03
N ARG A 237 -8.99 -24.03 -12.10
CA ARG A 237 -8.64 -22.67 -11.63
C ARG A 237 -8.65 -21.62 -12.75
N GLU A 238 -9.46 -21.85 -13.78
CA GLU A 238 -9.71 -20.91 -14.87
C GLU A 238 -10.81 -19.91 -14.49
N PHE A 239 -10.56 -19.13 -13.44
CA PHE A 239 -11.55 -18.25 -12.83
C PHE A 239 -12.11 -17.16 -13.78
N GLU A 240 -11.34 -16.74 -14.79
CA GLU A 240 -11.81 -15.79 -15.82
C GLU A 240 -12.84 -16.42 -16.75
N ALA A 241 -12.58 -17.64 -17.22
CA ALA A 241 -13.49 -18.39 -18.07
C ALA A 241 -14.77 -18.73 -17.29
N ALA A 242 -14.63 -19.18 -16.03
CA ALA A 242 -15.75 -19.41 -15.13
C ALA A 242 -16.63 -18.15 -14.94
N LEU A 243 -16.01 -16.98 -14.72
CA LEU A 243 -16.74 -15.72 -14.57
C LEU A 243 -17.45 -15.29 -15.86
N ALA A 244 -16.81 -15.49 -17.02
CA ALA A 244 -17.40 -15.17 -18.32
C ALA A 244 -18.61 -16.07 -18.63
N LEU A 245 -18.49 -17.38 -18.39
CA LEU A 245 -19.60 -18.33 -18.54
C LEU A 245 -20.74 -18.00 -17.57
N LEU A 246 -20.42 -17.70 -16.31
CA LEU A 246 -21.41 -17.33 -15.30
C LEU A 246 -22.18 -16.06 -15.65
N GLY A 247 -21.50 -15.06 -16.22
CA GLY A 247 -22.13 -13.84 -16.72
C GLY A 247 -23.12 -14.14 -17.85
N ARG A 248 -22.65 -14.86 -18.88
CA ARG A 248 -23.47 -15.27 -20.03
C ARG A 248 -24.68 -16.10 -19.61
N ALA A 249 -24.48 -17.09 -18.73
CA ALA A 249 -25.55 -17.97 -18.25
C ALA A 249 -26.61 -17.20 -17.46
N ARG A 250 -26.20 -16.19 -16.68
CA ARG A 250 -27.15 -15.34 -15.95
C ARG A 250 -27.91 -14.38 -16.86
N GLU A 251 -27.25 -13.77 -17.83
CA GLU A 251 -27.90 -12.89 -18.80
C GLU A 251 -28.93 -13.64 -19.64
N ALA A 252 -28.57 -14.83 -20.11
CA ALA A 252 -29.49 -15.69 -20.86
C ALA A 252 -30.61 -16.28 -19.97
N ALA A 253 -30.35 -16.53 -18.69
CA ALA A 253 -31.38 -17.01 -17.76
C ALA A 253 -32.28 -15.89 -17.21
N ALA A 254 -31.94 -14.61 -17.36
CA ALA A 254 -32.70 -13.47 -16.83
C ALA A 254 -34.11 -13.26 -17.46
N PRO A 255 -34.31 -13.37 -18.79
CA PRO A 255 -35.63 -13.19 -19.40
C PRO A 255 -36.61 -14.34 -19.12
N LEU A 256 -36.12 -15.48 -18.63
CA LEU A 256 -36.95 -16.66 -18.40
C LEU A 256 -37.93 -16.48 -17.22
N PRO A 257 -39.17 -16.98 -17.33
CA PRO A 257 -40.18 -16.84 -16.29
C PRO A 257 -39.83 -17.69 -15.06
N ASP A 258 -39.93 -17.09 -13.88
CA ASP A 258 -39.71 -17.77 -12.59
C ASP A 258 -40.78 -18.83 -12.26
N SER A 259 -41.87 -18.89 -13.02
CA SER A 259 -42.95 -19.87 -12.81
C SER A 259 -42.52 -21.32 -13.05
N GLU A 260 -41.43 -21.54 -13.80
CA GLU A 260 -40.92 -22.88 -14.09
C GLU A 260 -39.90 -23.36 -13.06
N ALA A 261 -40.17 -24.52 -12.45
CA ALA A 261 -39.28 -25.14 -11.44
C ALA A 261 -37.85 -25.37 -11.96
N ARG A 262 -37.70 -25.64 -13.25
CA ARG A 262 -36.40 -25.85 -13.92
C ARG A 262 -35.56 -24.57 -13.96
N VAL A 263 -36.18 -23.42 -14.23
CA VAL A 263 -35.53 -22.11 -14.26
C VAL A 263 -35.09 -21.72 -12.85
N GLN A 264 -35.93 -21.97 -11.84
CA GLN A 264 -35.57 -21.77 -10.43
C GLN A 264 -34.38 -22.64 -10.02
N GLN A 265 -34.40 -23.93 -10.39
CA GLN A 265 -33.30 -24.85 -10.13
C GLN A 265 -32.01 -24.38 -10.79
N LEU A 266 -32.02 -24.02 -12.08
CA LEU A 266 -30.86 -23.50 -12.79
C LEU A 266 -30.30 -22.23 -12.12
N ARG A 267 -31.16 -21.25 -11.80
CA ARG A 267 -30.75 -20.02 -11.11
C ARG A 267 -30.11 -20.31 -9.76
N SER A 268 -30.66 -21.26 -8.99
CA SER A 268 -30.09 -21.69 -7.71
C SER A 268 -28.72 -22.35 -7.87
N GLN A 269 -28.54 -23.20 -8.89
CA GLN A 269 -27.27 -23.85 -9.19
C GLN A 269 -26.20 -22.83 -9.60
N LEU A 270 -26.53 -21.88 -10.49
CA LEU A 270 -25.66 -20.79 -10.89
C LEU A 270 -25.29 -19.88 -9.70
N ALA A 271 -26.23 -19.63 -8.79
CA ALA A 271 -25.96 -18.88 -7.56
C ALA A 271 -24.99 -19.63 -6.63
N GLY A 272 -25.17 -20.94 -6.46
CA GLY A 272 -24.24 -21.80 -5.70
C GLY A 272 -22.83 -21.81 -6.28
N ARG A 273 -22.69 -21.94 -7.62
CA ARG A 273 -21.38 -21.87 -8.29
C ARG A 273 -20.75 -20.49 -8.20
N ARG A 274 -21.54 -19.42 -8.24
CA ARG A 274 -21.03 -18.06 -7.97
C ARG A 274 -20.41 -17.98 -6.59
N GLN A 275 -21.09 -18.52 -5.59
CA GLN A 275 -20.59 -18.52 -4.22
C GLN A 275 -19.30 -19.34 -4.10
N HIS A 276 -19.24 -20.52 -4.72
CA HIS A 276 -18.03 -21.34 -4.77
C HIS A 276 -16.86 -20.60 -5.47
N LEU A 277 -17.10 -19.93 -6.60
CA LEU A 277 -16.10 -19.09 -7.27
C LEU A 277 -15.59 -17.98 -6.34
N THR A 278 -16.50 -17.28 -5.65
CA THR A 278 -16.13 -16.23 -4.69
C THR A 278 -15.28 -16.80 -3.55
N GLU A 279 -15.65 -17.95 -2.99
CA GLU A 279 -14.90 -18.60 -1.90
C GLU A 279 -13.51 -19.08 -2.34
N ALA A 280 -13.41 -19.66 -3.54
CA ALA A 280 -12.13 -20.06 -4.12
C ALA A 280 -11.21 -18.84 -4.34
N LEU A 281 -11.74 -17.74 -4.89
CA LEU A 281 -10.99 -16.50 -5.08
C LEU A 281 -10.57 -15.84 -3.76
N MET A 282 -11.43 -15.88 -2.73
CA MET A 282 -11.08 -15.41 -1.40
C MET A 282 -9.96 -16.29 -0.79
N ALA A 283 -10.00 -17.60 -0.99
CA ALA A 283 -8.96 -18.51 -0.53
C ALA A 283 -7.59 -18.22 -1.19
N GLU A 284 -7.56 -17.86 -2.47
CA GLU A 284 -6.32 -17.43 -3.17
C GLU A 284 -5.69 -16.15 -2.58
N LEU A 285 -6.49 -15.31 -1.93
CA LEU A 285 -6.03 -14.07 -1.30
C LEU A 285 -5.70 -14.23 0.18
N ARG A 286 -6.23 -15.26 0.85
CA ARG A 286 -5.98 -15.51 2.27
C ARG A 286 -4.52 -15.88 2.50
N VAL A 287 -4.01 -15.43 3.65
CA VAL A 287 -2.66 -15.78 4.10
C VAL A 287 -2.77 -16.98 5.03
N GLU A 288 -2.45 -18.17 4.54
CA GLU A 288 -2.32 -19.37 5.37
C GLU A 288 -0.90 -19.52 5.90
N ALA A 289 -0.76 -19.84 7.19
CA ALA A 289 0.52 -20.14 7.80
C ALA A 289 1.04 -21.48 7.27
N GLY A 290 2.15 -21.46 6.52
CA GLY A 290 2.81 -22.67 6.01
C GLY A 290 2.81 -22.83 4.49
N ARG A 291 1.98 -22.08 3.76
CA ARG A 291 2.13 -21.96 2.30
C ARG A 291 3.08 -20.82 1.99
N SER A 292 4.10 -21.06 1.15
CA SER A 292 4.81 -19.99 0.44
C SER A 292 3.76 -19.06 -0.17
N LEU A 293 3.97 -17.74 -0.16
CA LEU A 293 3.04 -16.75 -0.73
C LEU A 293 2.72 -17.10 -2.18
N GLN A 294 1.69 -17.95 -2.39
CA GLN A 294 1.64 -18.92 -3.49
C GLN A 294 1.26 -18.29 -4.85
N GLY A 295 1.14 -16.97 -4.88
CA GLY A 295 0.89 -16.21 -6.10
C GLY A 295 1.76 -14.96 -6.09
N GLY A 296 2.56 -14.79 -7.13
CA GLY A 296 3.25 -13.53 -7.38
C GLY A 296 2.25 -12.37 -7.54
N PRO A 297 2.73 -11.12 -7.60
CA PRO A 297 1.88 -9.91 -7.67
C PRO A 297 0.79 -9.96 -8.76
N ARG A 298 1.06 -10.67 -9.86
CA ARG A 298 0.11 -10.86 -10.97
C ARG A 298 -1.11 -11.70 -10.57
N ALA A 299 -0.90 -12.81 -9.87
CA ALA A 299 -1.98 -13.70 -9.44
C ALA A 299 -2.91 -12.98 -8.44
N THR A 300 -2.32 -12.23 -7.50
CA THR A 300 -3.08 -11.39 -6.55
C THR A 300 -3.93 -10.36 -7.28
N ARG A 301 -3.36 -9.62 -8.24
CA ARG A 301 -4.11 -8.61 -9.01
C ARG A 301 -5.27 -9.24 -9.78
N ARG A 302 -5.03 -10.39 -10.41
CA ARG A 302 -6.06 -11.14 -11.14
C ARG A 302 -7.23 -11.53 -10.22
N ALA A 303 -6.93 -12.15 -9.06
CA ALA A 303 -7.95 -12.54 -8.10
C ALA A 303 -8.76 -11.33 -7.57
N LEU A 304 -8.10 -10.20 -7.30
CA LEU A 304 -8.77 -8.96 -6.89
C LEU A 304 -9.71 -8.43 -7.98
N GLN A 305 -9.24 -8.36 -9.23
CA GLN A 305 -10.07 -7.90 -10.35
C GLN A 305 -11.32 -8.76 -10.54
N LEU A 306 -11.20 -10.08 -10.39
CA LEU A 306 -12.32 -11.00 -10.49
C LEU A 306 -13.33 -10.84 -9.34
N LEU A 307 -12.86 -10.70 -8.10
CA LEU A 307 -13.74 -10.45 -6.94
C LEU A 307 -14.46 -9.10 -7.04
N ILE A 308 -13.78 -8.08 -7.54
CA ILE A 308 -14.38 -6.76 -7.77
C ILE A 308 -15.48 -6.87 -8.84
N ARG A 309 -15.24 -7.58 -9.94
CA ARG A 309 -16.25 -7.85 -10.98
C ARG A 309 -17.44 -8.65 -10.46
N LEU A 310 -17.25 -9.50 -9.46
CA LEU A 310 -18.32 -10.23 -8.77
C LEU A 310 -19.12 -9.37 -7.78
N GLY A 311 -18.72 -8.12 -7.55
CA GLY A 311 -19.37 -7.20 -6.61
C GLY A 311 -18.86 -7.28 -5.17
N HIS A 312 -17.78 -8.03 -4.91
CA HIS A 312 -17.21 -8.25 -3.57
C HIS A 312 -16.01 -7.32 -3.28
N ALA A 313 -16.06 -6.07 -3.73
CA ALA A 313 -14.95 -5.12 -3.60
C ALA A 313 -14.52 -4.89 -2.13
N GLY A 314 -15.47 -4.80 -1.18
CA GLY A 314 -15.16 -4.61 0.23
C GLY A 314 -14.40 -5.79 0.87
N GLN A 315 -14.80 -7.03 0.54
CA GLN A 315 -14.11 -8.24 1.02
C GLN A 315 -12.72 -8.37 0.37
N ALA A 316 -12.63 -8.10 -0.94
CA ALA A 316 -11.36 -8.08 -1.67
C ALA A 316 -10.37 -7.05 -1.08
N CYS A 317 -10.86 -5.85 -0.75
CA CYS A 317 -10.08 -4.80 -0.10
C CYS A 317 -9.52 -5.27 1.25
N ARG A 318 -10.36 -5.85 2.11
CA ARG A 318 -9.94 -6.36 3.40
C ARG A 318 -8.86 -7.45 3.27
N LEU A 319 -9.09 -8.46 2.43
CA LEU A 319 -8.14 -9.55 2.20
C LEU A 319 -6.82 -9.06 1.59
N PHE A 320 -6.89 -8.09 0.66
CA PHE A 320 -5.70 -7.45 0.11
C PHE A 320 -4.84 -6.82 1.21
N LEU A 321 -5.43 -5.99 2.07
CA LEU A 321 -4.70 -5.28 3.13
C LEU A 321 -4.17 -6.26 4.20
N GLU A 322 -4.95 -7.27 4.59
CA GLU A 322 -4.50 -8.34 5.49
C GLU A 322 -3.27 -9.08 4.92
N ARG A 323 -3.29 -9.36 3.61
CA ARG A 323 -2.16 -9.95 2.91
C ARG A 323 -0.93 -9.03 2.89
N ARG A 324 -1.10 -7.73 2.64
CA ARG A 324 -0.02 -6.75 2.69
C ARG A 324 0.59 -6.61 4.09
N SER A 325 -0.21 -6.67 5.15
CA SER A 325 0.28 -6.74 6.53
C SER A 325 1.09 -8.00 6.81
N ALA A 326 0.68 -9.16 6.29
CA ALA A 326 1.46 -10.38 6.46
C ALA A 326 2.80 -10.35 5.73
N LEU A 327 2.81 -9.82 4.49
CA LEU A 327 4.03 -9.57 3.72
C LEU A 327 4.96 -8.62 4.47
N LEU A 328 4.45 -7.48 4.93
CA LEU A 328 5.25 -6.52 5.68
C LEU A 328 5.82 -7.15 6.96
N ARG A 329 5.02 -7.92 7.72
CA ARG A 329 5.52 -8.64 8.90
C ARG A 329 6.61 -9.66 8.56
N HIS A 330 6.52 -10.34 7.41
CA HIS A 330 7.56 -11.25 6.95
C HIS A 330 8.86 -10.49 6.63
N GLU A 331 8.79 -9.41 5.85
CA GLU A 331 9.95 -8.58 5.51
C GLU A 331 10.62 -7.98 6.77
N LEU A 332 9.80 -7.51 7.72
CA LEU A 332 10.31 -6.95 8.98
C LEU A 332 11.07 -7.98 9.84
N LYS A 333 10.67 -9.27 9.80
CA LYS A 333 11.41 -10.34 10.50
C LYS A 333 12.79 -10.59 9.89
N GLN A 334 12.99 -10.30 8.61
CA GLN A 334 14.28 -10.45 7.93
C GLN A 334 15.26 -9.30 8.22
N VAL A 335 14.77 -8.20 8.80
CA VAL A 335 15.62 -7.06 9.19
C VAL A 335 16.43 -7.43 10.42
N LYS A 336 17.69 -7.83 10.20
CA LYS A 336 18.64 -8.12 11.28
C LYS A 336 18.85 -6.88 12.16
N ILE A 337 18.78 -7.08 13.48
CA ILE A 337 19.13 -6.05 14.48
C ILE A 337 20.61 -5.68 14.28
N SER A 338 20.88 -4.39 14.08
CA SER A 338 22.24 -3.87 13.96
C SER A 338 22.69 -3.28 15.29
N MET A 339 24.00 -3.35 15.58
CA MET A 339 24.60 -2.65 16.72
C MET A 339 24.52 -1.13 16.57
N MET A 340 24.39 -0.63 15.33
CA MET A 340 24.21 0.79 15.05
C MET A 340 22.73 1.11 14.89
N THR A 341 22.16 1.81 15.88
CA THR A 341 20.75 2.19 15.91
C THR A 341 20.30 2.91 14.63
N GLN A 342 21.13 3.80 14.08
CA GLN A 342 20.81 4.56 12.85
C GLN A 342 20.63 3.63 11.66
N LEU A 343 21.59 2.72 11.42
CA LEU A 343 21.52 1.78 10.31
C LEU A 343 20.31 0.85 10.44
N PHE A 344 20.01 0.39 11.66
CA PHE A 344 18.82 -0.42 11.92
C PHE A 344 17.54 0.36 11.59
N VAL A 345 17.40 1.59 12.09
CA VAL A 345 16.23 2.45 11.87
C VAL A 345 16.06 2.80 10.39
N HIS A 346 17.15 3.09 9.68
CA HIS A 346 17.11 3.36 8.24
C HIS A 346 16.61 2.14 7.44
N ARG A 347 17.07 0.93 7.77
CA ARG A 347 16.58 -0.30 7.14
C ARG A 347 15.13 -0.57 7.49
N LEU A 348 14.76 -0.45 8.76
CA LEU A 348 13.40 -0.67 9.25
C LEU A 348 12.40 0.29 8.58
N SER A 349 12.72 1.59 8.57
CA SER A 349 11.89 2.60 7.92
C SER A 349 11.81 2.39 6.40
N ALA A 350 12.92 2.06 5.73
CA ALA A 350 12.90 1.76 4.29
C ALA A 350 11.92 0.63 3.95
N VAL A 351 11.91 -0.46 4.72
CA VAL A 351 10.97 -1.59 4.51
C VAL A 351 9.52 -1.14 4.69
N VAL A 352 9.19 -0.45 5.77
CA VAL A 352 7.82 -0.01 6.06
C VAL A 352 7.32 1.01 5.03
N PHE A 353 8.06 2.10 4.81
CA PHE A 353 7.61 3.18 3.92
C PHE A 353 7.57 2.76 2.46
N THR A 354 8.48 1.88 2.00
CA THR A 354 8.41 1.30 0.65
C THR A 354 7.18 0.40 0.52
N SER A 355 6.91 -0.46 1.51
CA SER A 355 5.71 -1.30 1.50
C SER A 355 4.41 -0.49 1.52
N LEU A 356 4.35 0.59 2.31
CA LEU A 356 3.23 1.53 2.31
C LEU A 356 3.04 2.16 0.93
N ALA A 357 4.11 2.70 0.32
CA ALA A 357 4.06 3.34 -0.98
C ALA A 357 3.59 2.37 -2.09
N ASP A 358 4.14 1.15 -2.12
CA ASP A 358 3.76 0.14 -3.09
C ASP A 358 2.32 -0.31 -2.89
N THR A 359 1.89 -0.50 -1.64
CA THR A 359 0.50 -0.86 -1.32
C THR A 359 -0.46 0.23 -1.77
N THR A 360 -0.15 1.50 -1.51
CA THR A 360 -0.96 2.65 -1.92
C THR A 360 -1.11 2.72 -3.44
N ARG A 361 0.00 2.56 -4.20
CA ARG A 361 -0.03 2.57 -5.66
C ARG A 361 -0.83 1.39 -6.24
N GLU A 362 -0.64 0.18 -5.69
CA GLU A 362 -1.39 -0.99 -6.14
C GLU A 362 -2.88 -0.87 -5.78
N PHE A 363 -3.19 -0.32 -4.60
CA PHE A 363 -4.55 -0.06 -4.15
C PHE A 363 -5.27 0.93 -5.07
N GLN A 364 -4.65 2.07 -5.37
CA GLN A 364 -5.21 3.07 -6.28
C GLN A 364 -5.50 2.49 -7.66
N ARG A 365 -4.64 1.60 -8.17
CA ARG A 365 -4.88 0.91 -9.45
C ARG A 365 -6.01 -0.11 -9.38
N ALA A 366 -6.08 -0.92 -8.33
CA ALA A 366 -7.05 -2.00 -8.20
C ALA A 366 -8.46 -1.49 -7.85
N PHE A 367 -8.56 -0.45 -7.02
CA PHE A 367 -9.82 0.08 -6.46
C PHE A 367 -10.19 1.46 -6.98
N ALA A 368 -9.65 1.91 -8.12
CA ALA A 368 -9.93 3.23 -8.72
C ALA A 368 -11.43 3.54 -8.86
N ALA A 369 -12.23 2.52 -9.23
CA ALA A 369 -13.67 2.65 -9.38
C ALA A 369 -14.48 2.53 -8.06
N HIS A 370 -13.81 2.29 -6.93
CA HIS A 370 -14.43 1.94 -5.64
C HIS A 370 -13.94 2.85 -4.50
N PRO A 371 -14.33 4.14 -4.49
CA PRO A 371 -13.84 5.11 -3.49
C PRO A 371 -14.23 4.73 -2.05
N ASN A 372 -15.30 3.96 -1.86
CA ASN A 372 -15.75 3.47 -0.56
C ASN A 372 -14.70 2.60 0.16
N CYS A 373 -13.74 2.05 -0.57
CA CYS A 373 -12.65 1.25 0.01
C CYS A 373 -11.47 2.11 0.49
N ALA A 374 -11.38 3.39 0.11
CA ALA A 374 -10.22 4.24 0.38
C ALA A 374 -9.98 4.45 1.89
N SER A 375 -11.03 4.52 2.70
CA SER A 375 -10.93 4.63 4.17
C SER A 375 -10.23 3.42 4.79
N ALA A 376 -10.42 2.22 4.24
CA ALA A 376 -9.76 1.01 4.71
C ALA A 376 -8.24 1.07 4.51
N LEU A 377 -7.76 1.65 3.40
CA LEU A 377 -6.33 1.88 3.17
C LEU A 377 -5.73 2.81 4.23
N VAL A 378 -6.43 3.89 4.58
CA VAL A 378 -5.97 4.86 5.59
C VAL A 378 -5.90 4.21 6.97
N VAL A 379 -6.94 3.46 7.36
CA VAL A 379 -6.98 2.72 8.62
C VAL A 379 -5.84 1.69 8.70
N TRP A 380 -5.62 0.95 7.61
CA TRP A 380 -4.51 -0.01 7.51
C TRP A 380 -3.15 0.67 7.65
N ALA A 381 -2.90 1.75 6.90
CA ALA A 381 -1.63 2.45 6.95
C ALA A 381 -1.33 3.02 8.34
N ARG A 382 -2.36 3.56 9.02
CA ARG A 382 -2.24 4.04 10.41
C ARG A 382 -1.90 2.90 11.38
N GLN A 383 -2.50 1.73 11.21
CA GLN A 383 -2.18 0.56 12.03
C GLN A 383 -0.73 0.11 11.83
N GLU A 384 -0.27 0.02 10.57
CA GLU A 384 1.12 -0.37 10.27
C GLU A 384 2.12 0.68 10.79
N LEU A 385 1.78 1.97 10.69
CA LEU A 385 2.59 3.04 11.26
C LEU A 385 2.65 2.94 12.79
N THR A 386 1.55 2.62 13.45
CA THR A 386 1.50 2.41 14.90
C THR A 386 2.40 1.25 15.32
N ASN A 387 2.35 0.13 14.59
CA ASN A 387 3.22 -1.03 14.82
C ASN A 387 4.71 -0.67 14.66
N PHE A 388 5.04 0.06 13.58
CA PHE A 388 6.37 0.57 13.33
C PHE A 388 6.84 1.50 14.46
N MET A 389 6.02 2.46 14.88
CA MET A 389 6.35 3.40 15.95
C MET A 389 6.58 2.69 17.29
N GLY A 390 5.86 1.61 17.57
CA GLY A 390 6.10 0.77 18.74
C GLY A 390 7.51 0.17 18.77
N THR A 391 8.03 -0.28 17.61
CA THR A 391 9.40 -0.79 17.47
C THR A 391 10.44 0.33 17.46
N PHE A 392 10.18 1.39 16.68
CA PHE A 392 11.06 2.56 16.60
C PHE A 392 11.30 3.17 17.98
N ASN A 393 10.23 3.38 18.75
CA ASN A 393 10.33 4.05 20.03
C ASN A 393 11.20 3.26 21.03
N LYS A 394 11.08 1.94 21.03
CA LYS A 394 11.86 1.04 21.90
C LYS A 394 13.35 1.02 21.56
N GLN A 395 13.73 1.34 20.33
CA GLN A 395 15.12 1.29 19.86
C GLN A 395 15.80 2.65 19.94
N VAL A 396 15.05 3.73 19.66
CA VAL A 396 15.59 5.10 19.57
C VAL A 396 15.55 5.83 20.91
N PHE A 397 14.45 5.72 21.67
CA PHE A 397 14.30 6.42 22.96
C PHE A 397 14.80 5.55 24.11
N THR A 398 16.07 5.16 24.05
CA THR A 398 16.75 4.45 25.14
C THR A 398 17.86 5.31 25.72
N ALA A 399 18.21 5.11 26.99
CA ALA A 399 19.24 5.90 27.66
C ALA A 399 20.63 5.80 27.01
N LYS A 400 20.88 4.75 26.22
CA LYS A 400 22.16 4.50 25.53
C LYS A 400 22.32 5.30 24.25
N VAL A 401 21.23 5.80 23.66
CA VAL A 401 21.25 6.50 22.38
C VAL A 401 21.56 7.99 22.61
N SER A 402 22.51 8.54 21.85
CA SER A 402 22.84 9.96 21.93
C SER A 402 21.77 10.84 21.29
N LEU A 403 21.65 12.09 21.74
CA LEU A 403 20.68 13.04 21.20
C LEU A 403 20.91 13.29 19.69
N ALA A 404 22.16 13.37 19.24
CA ALA A 404 22.51 13.44 17.82
C ALA A 404 21.95 12.27 16.99
N THR A 405 22.14 11.04 17.48
CA THR A 405 21.62 9.82 16.83
C THR A 405 20.10 9.84 16.76
N LEU A 406 19.45 10.24 17.85
CA LEU A 406 18.00 10.38 17.95
C LEU A 406 17.47 11.42 16.95
N ALA A 407 18.08 12.61 16.89
CA ALA A 407 17.69 13.67 15.99
C ALA A 407 17.83 13.26 14.52
N GLU A 408 18.88 12.51 14.17
CA GLU A 408 19.06 11.95 12.83
C GLU A 408 17.99 10.91 12.50
N CYS A 409 17.72 9.96 13.40
CA CYS A 409 16.66 8.96 13.22
C CYS A 409 15.28 9.61 13.02
N VAL A 410 14.94 10.63 13.81
CA VAL A 410 13.69 11.39 13.69
C VAL A 410 13.61 12.14 12.35
N THR A 411 14.70 12.76 11.93
CA THR A 411 14.77 13.46 10.63
C THR A 411 14.63 12.49 9.46
N ALA A 412 15.24 11.31 9.56
CA ALA A 412 15.16 10.27 8.54
C ALA A 412 13.73 9.75 8.33
N ILE A 413 13.01 9.44 9.41
CA ILE A 413 11.61 8.97 9.31
C ILE A 413 10.67 10.06 8.79
N ARG A 414 10.91 11.31 9.17
CA ARG A 414 10.21 12.50 8.67
C ARG A 414 10.37 12.63 7.15
N SER A 415 11.60 12.50 6.65
CA SER A 415 11.90 12.50 5.21
C SER A 415 11.26 11.32 4.45
N GLN A 416 11.16 10.14 5.06
CA GLN A 416 10.45 9.00 4.47
C GLN A 416 8.94 9.26 4.37
N ALA A 417 8.33 9.88 5.39
CA ALA A 417 6.92 10.28 5.36
C ALA A 417 6.65 11.33 4.28
N ASP A 418 7.56 12.30 4.10
CA ASP A 418 7.44 13.33 3.06
C ASP A 418 7.46 12.71 1.65
N ARG A 419 8.29 11.67 1.42
CA ARG A 419 8.29 10.90 0.16
C ARG A 419 7.01 10.07 -0.04
N LEU A 420 6.42 9.54 1.04
CA LEU A 420 5.16 8.80 0.94
C LEU A 420 4.00 9.68 0.48
N ARG A 421 4.06 10.99 0.76
CA ARG A 421 3.10 11.97 0.27
C ARG A 421 2.99 11.98 -1.27
N GLU A 422 4.11 11.77 -1.97
CA GLU A 422 4.12 11.65 -3.44
C GLU A 422 3.35 10.42 -3.94
N ALA A 423 3.26 9.35 -3.14
CA ALA A 423 2.43 8.19 -3.44
C ALA A 423 0.93 8.41 -3.18
N GLY A 424 0.55 9.58 -2.64
CA GLY A 424 -0.84 9.95 -2.35
C GLY A 424 -1.30 9.61 -0.94
N LEU A 425 -0.38 9.35 0.00
CA LEU A 425 -0.71 9.09 1.40
C LEU A 425 0.12 10.00 2.32
N ASP A 426 -0.54 10.95 2.98
CA ASP A 426 0.11 11.83 3.96
C ASP A 426 0.00 11.23 5.37
N VAL A 427 1.14 10.83 5.93
CA VAL A 427 1.25 10.26 7.28
C VAL A 427 2.07 11.13 8.23
N ARG A 428 2.47 12.34 7.78
CA ARG A 428 3.43 13.17 8.51
C ARG A 428 2.88 13.62 9.87
N GLN A 429 1.61 14.05 9.91
CA GLN A 429 0.97 14.51 11.13
C GLN A 429 0.79 13.39 12.17
N GLU A 430 0.43 12.18 11.72
CA GLU A 430 0.33 11.01 12.60
C GLU A 430 1.69 10.65 13.20
N LEU A 431 2.76 10.73 12.39
CA LEU A 431 4.13 10.51 12.84
C LEU A 431 4.56 11.56 13.89
N ASP A 432 4.34 12.84 13.61
CA ASP A 432 4.70 13.92 14.53
C ASP A 432 3.91 13.82 15.85
N THR A 433 2.66 13.37 15.80
CA THR A 433 1.84 13.11 17.00
C THR A 433 2.41 11.94 17.82
N ALA A 434 2.83 10.85 17.17
CA ALA A 434 3.45 9.71 17.84
C ALA A 434 4.83 10.04 18.44
N LEU A 435 5.55 11.02 17.85
CA LEU A 435 6.87 11.48 18.30
C LEU A 435 6.80 12.55 19.38
N LEU A 436 5.70 13.28 19.52
CA LEU A 436 5.58 14.44 20.41
C LEU A 436 6.05 14.13 21.84
N ARG A 437 5.43 13.15 22.51
CA ARG A 437 5.76 12.81 23.91
C ARG A 437 7.18 12.24 24.09
N PRO A 438 7.64 11.27 23.28
CA PRO A 438 9.01 10.77 23.39
C PRO A 438 10.09 11.83 23.15
N VAL A 439 9.89 12.70 22.16
CA VAL A 439 10.84 13.77 21.84
C VAL A 439 10.84 14.83 22.95
N GLU A 440 9.68 15.27 23.44
CA GLU A 440 9.56 16.21 24.56
C GLU A 440 10.36 15.75 25.79
N ARG A 441 10.28 14.45 26.12
CA ARG A 441 11.09 13.85 27.20
C ARG A 441 12.58 13.90 26.89
N ALA A 442 12.98 13.51 25.68
CA ALA A 442 14.39 13.54 25.28
C ALA A 442 14.99 14.96 25.31
N VAL A 443 14.21 15.98 24.91
CA VAL A 443 14.61 17.39 25.01
C VAL A 443 14.78 17.81 26.47
N THR A 444 13.85 17.41 27.33
CA THR A 444 13.91 17.72 28.77
C THR A 444 15.11 17.05 29.45
N ASP A 445 15.37 15.79 29.13
CA ASP A 445 16.54 15.05 29.64
C ASP A 445 17.85 15.67 29.14
N ALA A 446 17.91 16.09 27.87
CA ALA A 446 19.06 16.77 27.31
C ALA A 446 19.32 18.12 27.99
N ARG A 447 18.25 18.91 28.23
CA ARG A 447 18.32 20.15 29.01
C ARG A 447 18.91 19.87 30.39
N GLN A 448 18.39 18.88 31.13
CA GLN A 448 18.87 18.59 32.48
C GLN A 448 20.33 18.17 32.48
N LYS A 449 20.73 17.28 31.57
CA LYS A 449 22.14 16.84 31.43
C LYS A 449 23.07 18.02 31.18
N GLN A 450 22.66 18.97 30.33
CA GLN A 450 23.47 20.14 30.04
C GLN A 450 23.52 21.14 31.20
N LEU A 451 22.42 21.32 31.94
CA LEU A 451 22.40 22.15 33.15
C LEU A 451 23.33 21.58 34.24
N GLU A 452 23.31 20.26 34.46
CA GLU A 452 24.26 19.62 35.39
C GLU A 452 25.72 19.77 34.92
N ALA A 453 25.98 19.63 33.61
CA ALA A 453 27.32 19.85 33.05
C ALA A 453 27.79 21.31 33.19
N VAL A 454 26.89 22.29 33.09
CA VAL A 454 27.18 23.69 33.40
C VAL A 454 27.53 23.85 34.87
N ARG A 455 26.72 23.29 35.77
CA ARG A 455 26.92 23.37 37.23
C ARG A 455 28.26 22.75 37.68
N LEU A 456 28.61 21.58 37.16
CA LEU A 456 29.88 20.91 37.49
C LEU A 456 31.08 21.73 37.00
N ARG A 457 31.04 22.20 35.75
CA ARG A 457 32.12 23.04 35.20
C ARG A 457 32.25 24.38 35.92
N ALA A 458 31.12 24.95 36.36
CA ALA A 458 31.10 26.18 37.14
C ALA A 458 31.85 26.04 38.48
N ALA A 459 31.72 24.89 39.15
CA ALA A 459 32.42 24.62 40.41
C ALA A 459 33.94 24.48 40.26
N GLU A 460 34.42 24.05 39.09
CA GLU A 460 35.85 23.85 38.79
C GLU A 460 36.50 25.07 38.11
N ASP A 461 35.72 26.10 37.76
CA ASP A 461 36.19 27.22 36.96
C ASP A 461 37.10 28.15 37.75
N ARG A 462 38.34 28.31 37.26
CA ARG A 462 39.36 29.17 37.87
C ARG A 462 39.50 30.53 37.19
N TRP A 463 38.67 30.83 36.18
CA TRP A 463 38.69 32.11 35.46
C TRP A 463 40.06 32.52 34.90
N ARG A 464 40.81 31.54 34.39
CA ARG A 464 42.13 31.76 33.77
C ARG A 464 42.05 31.65 32.25
N PRO A 465 42.80 32.49 31.50
CA PRO A 465 42.98 32.32 30.05
C PRO A 465 43.50 30.92 29.69
N THR A 466 43.05 30.38 28.57
CA THR A 466 43.44 29.05 28.11
C THR A 466 44.77 29.12 27.37
N ASN A 467 45.72 28.25 27.72
CA ASN A 467 47.00 28.14 27.02
C ASN A 467 46.95 26.97 26.01
N LEU A 468 47.18 27.27 24.73
CA LEU A 468 47.20 26.30 23.62
C LEU A 468 48.56 25.62 23.42
N GLN A 469 49.53 25.92 24.29
CA GLN A 469 50.88 25.37 24.38
C GLN A 469 51.79 25.76 23.21
N HIS A 470 51.42 25.44 21.97
CA HIS A 470 52.27 25.56 20.78
C HIS A 470 51.49 26.07 19.56
N ALA A 471 52.19 26.55 18.52
CA ALA A 471 51.59 27.07 17.28
C ALA A 471 50.66 26.05 16.57
N ALA A 472 50.96 24.75 16.65
CA ALA A 472 50.08 23.71 16.14
C ALA A 472 48.74 23.63 16.90
N GLY A 473 48.75 23.90 18.20
CA GLY A 473 47.54 24.01 19.03
C GLY A 473 46.68 25.21 18.64
N VAL A 474 47.33 26.34 18.30
CA VAL A 474 46.66 27.54 17.76
C VAL A 474 45.96 27.23 16.44
N ALA A 475 46.67 26.60 15.49
CA ALA A 475 46.08 26.22 14.20
C ALA A 475 44.88 25.26 14.35
N ARG A 476 44.99 24.26 15.24
CA ARG A 476 43.89 23.33 15.54
C ARG A 476 42.69 24.05 16.15
N PHE A 477 42.92 24.96 17.10
CA PHE A 477 41.87 25.76 17.71
C PHE A 477 41.16 26.66 16.69
N GLN A 478 41.92 27.33 15.82
CA GLN A 478 41.37 28.17 14.75
C GLN A 478 40.49 27.38 13.78
N ALA A 479 40.94 26.20 13.35
CA ALA A 479 40.13 25.31 12.52
C ALA A 479 38.82 24.90 13.22
N GLU A 480 38.89 24.51 14.49
CA GLU A 480 37.72 24.12 15.28
C GLU A 480 36.71 25.28 15.46
N MET A 481 37.19 26.49 15.81
CA MET A 481 36.31 27.66 15.97
C MET A 481 35.61 28.03 14.66
N ARG A 482 36.30 27.83 13.52
CA ARG A 482 35.72 28.03 12.19
C ARG A 482 34.62 27.02 11.88
N GLU A 483 34.81 25.74 12.21
CA GLU A 483 33.79 24.69 12.06
C GLU A 483 32.55 24.93 12.94
N LEU A 484 32.76 25.45 14.16
CA LEU A 484 31.68 25.84 15.06
C LEU A 484 30.94 27.10 14.62
N GLY A 485 31.50 27.89 13.70
CA GLY A 485 30.92 29.15 13.22
C GLY A 485 31.17 30.33 14.16
N LEU A 486 32.32 30.33 14.85
CA LEU A 486 32.77 31.37 15.79
C LEU A 486 34.00 32.11 15.22
N PRO A 487 33.88 32.90 14.14
CA PRO A 487 35.02 33.53 13.48
C PRO A 487 35.75 34.55 14.36
N ALA A 488 35.03 35.21 15.28
CA ALA A 488 35.64 36.13 16.23
C ALA A 488 36.60 35.42 17.22
N ALA A 489 36.40 34.13 17.48
CA ALA A 489 37.31 33.36 18.33
C ALA A 489 38.60 32.97 17.61
N GLU A 490 38.60 32.94 16.28
CA GLU A 490 39.76 32.56 15.45
C GLU A 490 40.94 33.52 15.63
N GLN A 491 40.64 34.80 15.87
CA GLN A 491 41.62 35.89 15.98
C GLN A 491 42.07 36.17 17.42
N LEU A 492 41.53 35.42 18.39
CA LEU A 492 41.82 35.61 19.82
C LEU A 492 43.18 35.08 20.31
N PRO A 493 43.83 34.07 19.69
CA PRO A 493 45.15 33.61 20.14
C PRO A 493 46.20 34.72 20.01
N ASP A 494 46.93 34.99 21.09
CA ASP A 494 48.07 35.90 21.07
C ASP A 494 49.37 35.20 20.60
N GLU A 495 50.44 35.98 20.40
CA GLU A 495 51.77 35.44 20.02
C GLU A 495 52.32 34.43 21.05
N SER A 496 51.81 34.46 22.29
CA SER A 496 52.16 33.52 23.36
C SER A 496 51.30 32.25 23.39
N CYS A 497 50.50 32.02 22.34
CA CYS A 497 49.57 30.89 22.19
C CYS A 497 48.48 30.83 23.28
N ARG A 498 48.08 31.97 23.86
CA ARG A 498 47.02 32.07 24.86
C ARG A 498 45.76 32.68 24.27
N VAL A 499 44.62 32.17 24.71
CA VAL A 499 43.30 32.69 24.36
C VAL A 499 42.68 33.33 25.62
N PRO A 500 42.17 34.57 25.56
CA PRO A 500 41.54 35.27 26.68
C PRO A 500 40.19 34.68 27.13
N LEU A 501 39.86 33.46 26.68
CA LEU A 501 38.68 32.69 27.07
C LEU A 501 39.08 31.54 28.00
N THR A 502 38.21 31.22 28.96
CA THR A 502 38.44 30.10 29.89
C THR A 502 38.15 28.76 29.21
N ALA A 503 38.79 27.70 29.71
CA ALA A 503 38.53 26.34 29.23
C ALA A 503 37.04 25.95 29.41
N ASN A 504 36.41 26.42 30.49
CA ASN A 504 34.96 26.26 30.73
C ASN A 504 34.14 26.89 29.59
N THR A 505 34.37 28.17 29.29
CA THR A 505 33.64 28.89 28.23
C THR A 505 33.80 28.21 26.87
N LEU A 506 35.02 27.83 26.51
CA LEU A 506 35.29 27.14 25.24
C LEU A 506 34.55 25.78 25.17
N GLN A 507 34.60 24.99 26.25
CA GLN A 507 33.88 23.71 26.30
C GLN A 507 32.37 23.90 26.29
N PHE A 508 31.86 24.96 26.93
CA PHE A 508 30.44 25.30 26.90
C PHE A 508 29.99 25.63 25.48
N CYS A 509 30.76 26.45 24.76
CA CYS A 509 30.45 26.82 23.37
C CYS A 509 30.29 25.58 22.48
N ARG A 510 31.23 24.62 22.58
CA ARG A 510 31.16 23.34 21.86
C ARG A 510 29.89 22.57 22.20
N SER A 511 29.64 22.33 23.48
CA SER A 511 28.48 21.55 23.94
C SER A 511 27.14 22.21 23.59
N PHE A 512 27.07 23.53 23.70
CA PHE A 512 25.84 24.29 23.48
C PHE A 512 25.49 24.40 21.99
N LEU A 513 26.47 24.63 21.11
CA LEU A 513 26.22 24.67 19.66
C LEU A 513 25.83 23.29 19.10
N SER A 514 26.38 22.20 19.65
CA SER A 514 25.91 20.83 19.34
C SER A 514 24.45 20.67 19.75
N LEU A 515 24.12 21.04 20.99
CA LEU A 515 22.73 20.99 21.50
C LEU A 515 21.78 21.82 20.64
N ALA A 516 22.14 23.05 20.27
CA ALA A 516 21.32 23.92 19.42
C ALA A 516 21.05 23.30 18.04
N THR A 517 22.05 22.65 17.46
CA THR A 517 21.91 21.95 16.17
C THR A 517 20.97 20.75 16.28
N GLU A 518 21.15 19.93 17.32
CA GLU A 518 20.36 18.70 17.53
C GLU A 518 18.90 19.01 17.89
N LEU A 519 18.67 19.94 18.82
CA LEU A 519 17.33 20.38 19.20
C LEU A 519 16.63 21.16 18.09
N GLY A 520 17.39 21.91 17.27
CA GLY A 520 16.87 22.57 16.07
C GLY A 520 16.23 21.57 15.09
N ARG A 521 16.87 20.42 14.84
CA ARG A 521 16.32 19.35 13.97
C ARG A 521 15.05 18.70 14.53
N LEU A 522 14.91 18.68 15.85
CA LEU A 522 13.74 18.11 16.53
C LEU A 522 12.57 19.09 16.62
N SER A 523 12.85 20.39 16.51
CA SER A 523 11.86 21.47 16.60
C SER A 523 10.79 21.36 15.50
N GLY A 524 9.54 21.65 15.87
CA GLY A 524 8.40 21.61 14.95
C GLY A 524 7.07 21.53 15.70
N GLY A 525 6.07 22.29 15.22
CA GLY A 525 4.73 22.31 15.83
C GLY A 525 4.78 22.59 17.34
N ASP A 526 4.15 21.72 18.11
CA ASP A 526 4.02 21.82 19.57
C ASP A 526 5.33 21.60 20.35
N LEU A 527 6.39 21.09 19.72
CA LEU A 527 7.71 20.92 20.35
C LEU A 527 8.55 22.21 20.39
N THR A 528 8.19 23.20 19.58
CA THR A 528 8.90 24.47 19.46
C THR A 528 9.13 25.15 20.81
N PRO A 529 8.09 25.41 21.66
CA PRO A 529 8.30 26.09 22.94
C PRO A 529 9.22 25.33 23.90
N THR A 530 9.12 24.01 23.96
CA THR A 530 9.97 23.18 24.83
C THR A 530 11.43 23.22 24.40
N VAL A 531 11.69 23.20 23.10
CA VAL A 531 13.05 23.34 22.54
C VAL A 531 13.62 24.73 22.82
N GLU A 532 12.84 25.79 22.57
CA GLU A 532 13.27 27.16 22.80
C GLU A 532 13.56 27.44 24.28
N ASP A 533 12.71 26.95 25.19
CA ASP A 533 12.93 27.04 26.64
C ASP A 533 14.17 26.27 27.09
N ALA A 534 14.39 25.06 26.55
CA ALA A 534 15.59 24.27 26.87
C ALA A 534 16.88 25.00 26.48
N LEU A 535 16.94 25.57 25.26
CA LEU A 535 18.10 26.33 24.79
C LEU A 535 18.33 27.60 25.61
N ALA A 536 17.26 28.36 25.87
CA ALA A 536 17.34 29.58 26.66
C ALA A 536 17.80 29.29 28.10
N ALA A 537 17.25 28.26 28.74
CA ALA A 537 17.61 27.88 30.11
C ALA A 537 19.09 27.48 30.24
N VAL A 538 19.62 26.68 29.30
CA VAL A 538 21.03 26.24 29.33
C VAL A 538 21.98 27.42 29.13
N LEU A 539 21.68 28.32 28.18
CA LEU A 539 22.50 29.52 27.97
C LEU A 539 22.43 30.49 29.15
N LEU A 540 21.23 30.70 29.69
CA LEU A 540 21.03 31.55 30.86
C LEU A 540 21.81 31.03 32.07
N ALA A 541 21.85 29.72 32.30
CA ALA A 541 22.64 29.14 33.39
C ALA A 541 24.14 29.46 33.29
N GLN A 542 24.72 29.39 32.08
CA GLN A 542 26.12 29.77 31.87
C GLN A 542 26.34 31.28 32.06
N LEU A 543 25.41 32.11 31.60
CA LEU A 543 25.48 33.56 31.81
C LEU A 543 25.39 33.90 33.31
N GLN A 544 24.53 33.22 34.06
CA GLN A 544 24.41 33.39 35.52
C GLN A 544 25.71 33.01 36.25
N HIS A 545 26.39 31.93 35.84
CA HIS A 545 27.72 31.59 36.37
C HIS A 545 28.73 32.74 36.17
N ALA A 546 28.79 33.30 34.96
CA ALA A 546 29.66 34.44 34.68
C ALA A 546 29.26 35.71 35.47
N GLN A 547 27.96 35.96 35.65
CA GLN A 547 27.46 37.08 36.46
C GLN A 547 27.83 36.93 37.95
N GLN A 548 27.67 35.73 38.52
CA GLN A 548 28.03 35.45 39.92
C GLN A 548 29.53 35.64 40.14
N ALA A 549 30.37 35.09 39.26
CA ALA A 549 31.81 35.28 39.33
C ALA A 549 32.22 36.76 39.23
N LEU A 550 31.53 37.54 38.38
CA LEU A 550 31.77 38.97 38.24
C LEU A 550 31.45 39.72 39.53
N GLN A 551 30.31 39.41 40.18
CA GLN A 551 29.92 40.01 41.45
C GLN A 551 30.92 39.70 42.56
N HIS A 552 31.39 38.46 42.66
CA HIS A 552 32.43 38.07 43.62
C HIS A 552 33.74 38.81 43.37
N ALA A 553 34.20 38.90 42.12
CA ALA A 553 35.42 39.63 41.77
C ALA A 553 35.29 41.15 42.02
N GLN A 554 34.10 41.72 41.88
CA GLN A 554 33.81 43.13 42.21
C GLN A 554 33.89 43.42 43.70
N GLN A 555 33.42 42.50 44.55
CA GLN A 555 33.51 42.65 46.00
C GLN A 555 34.96 42.56 46.51
N ALA A 556 35.82 41.82 45.80
CA ALA A 556 37.20 41.54 46.21
C ALA A 556 38.28 42.41 45.49
N LEU A 557 37.92 43.60 44.99
CA LEU A 557 38.77 44.50 44.17
C LEU A 557 40.09 44.96 44.82
N GLN A 558 40.26 44.74 46.12
CA GLN A 558 41.45 45.12 46.89
C GLN A 558 42.68 44.26 46.54
N GLN A 559 42.51 43.04 46.00
CA GLN A 559 43.63 42.18 45.60
C GLN A 559 43.83 42.20 44.08
N GLU A 560 45.09 42.21 43.63
CA GLU A 560 45.45 42.24 42.20
C GLU A 560 44.93 41.02 41.43
N ARG A 561 44.91 39.85 42.07
CA ARG A 561 44.35 38.61 41.51
C ARG A 561 42.92 38.79 41.02
N TYR A 562 42.04 39.37 41.84
CA TYR A 562 40.62 39.56 41.51
C TYR A 562 40.38 40.62 40.42
N ARG A 563 41.32 41.54 40.19
CA ARG A 563 41.26 42.47 39.05
C ARG A 563 41.50 41.76 37.71
N SER A 564 42.49 40.85 37.68
CA SER A 564 42.76 40.02 36.49
C SER A 564 41.64 39.02 36.20
N GLU A 565 41.06 38.43 37.24
CA GLU A 565 39.88 37.54 37.14
C GLU A 565 38.67 38.33 36.62
N ARG A 566 38.39 39.53 37.14
CA ARG A 566 37.31 40.41 36.64
C ARG A 566 37.43 40.70 35.14
N ALA A 567 38.62 41.08 34.66
CA ALA A 567 38.85 41.36 33.23
C ALA A 567 38.60 40.12 32.35
N THR A 568 39.02 38.95 32.83
CA THR A 568 38.79 37.67 32.15
C THR A 568 37.29 37.32 32.13
N VAL A 569 36.58 37.45 33.26
CA VAL A 569 35.13 37.22 33.36
C VAL A 569 34.36 38.12 32.40
N LEU A 570 34.68 39.41 32.33
CA LEU A 570 34.04 40.36 31.41
C LEU A 570 34.25 39.99 29.94
N THR A 571 35.47 39.56 29.59
CA THR A 571 35.80 39.11 28.23
C THR A 571 34.99 37.87 27.83
N ASN A 572 34.88 36.90 28.75
CA ASN A 572 34.10 35.68 28.54
C ASN A 572 32.59 35.98 28.47
N GLY A 573 32.06 36.83 29.35
CA GLY A 573 30.66 37.28 29.33
C GLY A 573 30.28 38.00 28.03
N ARG A 574 31.17 38.86 27.52
CA ARG A 574 30.99 39.51 26.22
C ARG A 574 30.95 38.49 25.08
N PHE A 575 31.88 37.53 25.08
CA PHE A 575 31.95 36.49 24.07
C PHE A 575 30.68 35.62 24.04
N LEU A 576 30.16 35.26 25.22
CA LEU A 576 28.89 34.50 25.34
C LEU A 576 27.69 35.27 24.79
N LEU A 577 27.58 36.58 25.07
CA LEU A 577 26.45 37.41 24.66
C LEU A 577 26.51 37.87 23.20
N ASP A 578 27.69 38.15 22.67
CA ASP A 578 27.86 38.76 21.34
C ASP A 578 28.10 37.70 20.25
N GLU A 579 28.95 36.71 20.53
CA GLU A 579 29.38 35.73 19.52
C GLU A 579 28.65 34.40 19.66
N LEU A 580 28.63 33.79 20.85
CA LEU A 580 27.97 32.49 21.03
C LEU A 580 26.46 32.59 20.80
N LEU A 581 25.80 33.59 21.38
CA LEU A 581 24.37 33.80 21.21
C LEU A 581 24.00 34.02 19.73
N ARG A 582 24.77 34.85 19.02
CA ARG A 582 24.58 35.08 17.58
C ARG A 582 24.75 33.79 16.77
N ALA A 583 25.80 33.02 17.06
CA ALA A 583 26.04 31.74 16.39
C ALA A 583 24.93 30.72 16.68
N ALA A 584 24.46 30.62 17.93
CA ALA A 584 23.37 29.73 18.31
C ALA A 584 22.03 30.11 17.67
N GLU A 585 21.70 31.40 17.62
CA GLU A 585 20.53 31.90 16.88
C GLU A 585 20.60 31.57 15.39
N GLN A 586 21.79 31.70 14.79
CA GLN A 586 21.99 31.35 13.38
C GLN A 586 21.80 29.85 13.16
N ARG A 587 22.42 28.98 13.98
CA ARG A 587 22.25 27.52 13.90
C ARG A 587 20.79 27.09 14.05
N TYR A 588 20.06 27.70 14.98
CA TYR A 588 18.65 27.43 15.17
C TYR A 588 17.81 27.88 13.96
N ARG A 589 18.11 29.06 13.40
CA ARG A 589 17.44 29.60 12.22
C ARG A 589 17.71 28.74 10.98
N ASP A 590 18.94 28.26 10.80
CA ASP A 590 19.30 27.38 9.69
C ASP A 590 18.56 26.04 9.78
N ALA A 591 18.32 25.54 10.98
CA ALA A 591 17.60 24.29 11.20
C ALA A 591 16.06 24.42 11.07
N THR A 592 15.48 25.55 11.51
CA THR A 592 14.01 25.70 11.65
C THR A 592 13.38 26.71 10.70
N GLY A 593 14.19 27.56 10.06
CA GLY A 593 13.73 28.73 9.30
C GLY A 593 13.14 29.86 10.17
N ARG A 594 13.20 29.76 11.51
CA ARG A 594 12.57 30.71 12.45
C ARG A 594 13.58 31.31 13.42
N SER A 595 13.26 32.47 13.98
CA SER A 595 13.98 33.03 15.14
C SER A 595 13.52 32.36 16.43
N CYS A 596 14.41 32.22 17.43
CA CYS A 596 14.09 31.77 18.78
C CYS A 596 13.92 32.98 19.72
N PRO A 597 12.69 33.40 20.08
CA PRO A 597 12.47 34.58 20.91
C PRO A 597 13.04 34.47 22.34
N PRO A 598 12.88 33.33 23.06
CA PRO A 598 13.46 33.17 24.38
C PRO A 598 14.98 33.30 24.42
N MET A 599 15.67 32.85 23.37
CA MET A 599 17.12 33.01 23.27
C MET A 599 17.51 34.46 22.91
N ALA A 600 16.76 35.11 22.01
CA ALA A 600 17.01 36.52 21.65
C ALA A 600 16.81 37.48 22.85
N SER A 601 15.88 37.18 23.75
CA SER A 601 15.64 38.00 24.95
C SER A 601 16.81 37.99 25.92
N LEU A 602 17.68 36.97 25.89
CA LEU A 602 18.89 36.89 26.72
C LEU A 602 19.91 37.99 26.40
N ARG A 603 19.78 38.72 25.29
CA ARG A 603 20.57 39.95 25.06
C ARG A 603 20.37 40.98 26.16
N THR A 604 19.20 40.99 26.82
CA THR A 604 18.93 41.88 27.95
C THR A 604 19.83 41.60 29.15
N GLU A 605 20.37 40.39 29.28
CA GLU A 605 21.33 40.01 30.33
C GLU A 605 22.64 40.79 30.23
N ARG A 606 22.93 41.44 29.10
CA ARG A 606 24.05 42.37 28.94
C ARG A 606 24.03 43.50 29.97
N SER A 607 22.84 43.93 30.38
CA SER A 607 22.67 44.96 31.42
C SER A 607 23.25 44.55 32.78
N LYS A 608 23.39 43.24 33.04
CA LYS A 608 23.92 42.70 34.30
C LYS A 608 25.45 42.55 34.30
N PHE A 609 26.11 42.95 33.22
CA PHE A 609 27.58 43.03 33.13
C PHE A 609 28.02 44.51 33.09
N PRO A 610 28.41 45.08 34.25
CA PRO A 610 29.00 46.42 34.30
C PRO A 610 30.19 46.52 33.34
N ASP A 611 30.41 47.70 32.76
CA ASP A 611 31.43 48.01 31.74
C ASP A 611 31.16 47.48 30.31
N LEU A 612 30.38 46.42 30.11
CA LEU A 612 29.90 46.02 28.76
C LEU A 612 28.81 46.96 28.19
N ILE A 613 28.21 47.76 29.06
CA ILE A 613 27.26 48.84 28.72
C ILE A 613 28.02 50.07 28.18
N ARG A 614 29.25 50.33 28.67
CA ARG A 614 30.05 51.52 28.30
C ARG A 614 30.75 51.38 26.94
N SER A 615 30.84 50.16 26.39
CA SER A 615 31.52 49.88 25.12
C SER A 615 30.58 49.77 23.91
N SER A 616 29.40 50.39 23.95
CA SER A 616 28.63 50.64 22.71
C SER A 616 29.37 51.72 21.90
N PRO A 617 29.60 51.58 20.59
CA PRO A 617 30.32 52.59 19.82
C PRO A 617 29.52 53.89 19.89
N ALA A 618 30.10 54.89 20.56
CA ALA A 618 29.61 56.26 20.51
C ALA A 618 29.51 56.65 19.02
N ARG A 619 28.30 57.04 18.59
CA ARG A 619 28.14 57.82 17.35
C ARG A 619 29.16 58.96 17.40
N PRO A 620 29.95 59.21 16.33
CA PRO A 620 30.88 60.31 16.36
C PRO A 620 30.10 61.62 16.42
N SER A 621 30.15 62.27 17.58
CA SER A 621 29.77 63.66 17.75
C SER A 621 30.75 64.51 16.95
N ARG A 622 30.25 65.20 15.94
CA ARG A 622 30.98 66.24 15.22
C ARG A 622 31.18 67.45 16.15
N SER A 623 32.40 67.61 16.62
CA SER A 623 32.97 68.89 17.07
C SER A 623 34.48 68.73 16.93
N GLY A 624 35.27 69.55 16.26
CA GLY A 624 35.07 70.84 15.62
C GLY A 624 36.48 71.41 15.50
N GLN A 625 36.98 71.60 14.28
CA GLN A 625 38.18 72.40 14.03
C GLN A 625 37.77 73.59 13.16
N ARG A 626 37.90 74.78 13.76
CA ARG A 626 37.75 76.08 13.14
C ARG A 626 38.92 76.35 12.19
N ARG A 627 38.59 77.00 11.06
CA ARG A 627 39.27 78.08 10.30
C ARG A 627 38.93 77.81 8.83
N SER A 628 38.22 78.67 8.11
CA SER A 628 38.50 80.08 7.87
C SER A 628 37.26 80.82 7.37
N SER A 629 37.29 82.12 7.59
CA SER A 629 36.32 83.15 7.27
C SER A 629 36.12 83.38 5.78
N GLY A 630 34.86 83.49 5.35
CA GLY A 630 34.43 84.12 4.11
C GLY A 630 33.08 84.79 4.34
N SER A 631 33.10 86.11 4.36
CA SER A 631 32.00 87.05 4.58
C SER A 631 30.89 86.99 3.53
N GLY A 632 29.65 87.30 3.94
CA GLY A 632 28.67 87.90 3.01
C GLY A 632 27.20 87.61 3.30
N SER A 633 26.54 88.56 3.97
CA SER A 633 25.12 89.01 3.82
C SER A 633 23.95 88.01 3.93
N GLY A 634 23.04 88.28 4.89
CA GLY A 634 21.81 87.54 5.23
C GLY A 634 20.59 87.78 4.31
N PRO A 635 19.33 87.78 4.81
CA PRO A 635 18.83 87.56 6.16
C PRO A 635 17.82 86.39 6.30
N ALA A 636 17.28 86.28 7.51
CA ALA A 636 16.33 85.32 8.05
C ALA A 636 15.03 85.11 7.25
N VAL A 637 14.39 83.95 7.45
CA VAL A 637 13.10 83.74 8.15
C VAL A 637 12.58 82.31 7.87
N SER A 638 12.15 81.64 8.93
CA SER A 638 11.42 80.35 8.96
C SER A 638 9.91 80.65 9.18
N PRO A 639 8.91 79.73 9.21
CA PRO A 639 8.82 78.30 8.85
C PRO A 639 7.55 77.99 7.98
N ARG A 640 7.27 76.69 7.79
CA ARG A 640 5.95 76.03 7.60
C ARG A 640 5.44 75.69 6.18
N ASP A 641 5.13 74.39 6.10
CA ASP A 641 3.97 73.75 5.48
C ASP A 641 3.89 73.45 3.98
N ARG A 642 3.38 72.23 3.74
CA ARG A 642 2.75 71.63 2.54
C ARG A 642 3.71 71.05 1.49
N LEU A 643 3.69 69.74 1.27
CA LEU A 643 2.70 68.93 0.54
C LEU A 643 2.53 69.32 -0.94
N HIS A 644 2.69 68.27 -1.75
CA HIS A 644 2.09 67.97 -3.05
C HIS A 644 2.82 68.29 -4.36
N ILE A 645 2.93 67.21 -5.16
CA ILE A 645 2.71 67.11 -6.62
C ILE A 645 3.87 67.63 -7.47
N ASP A 646 4.33 67.01 -8.55
CA ASP A 646 4.17 65.72 -9.24
C ASP A 646 5.08 65.87 -10.48
N SER A 647 5.16 64.85 -11.33
CA SER A 647 5.40 64.99 -12.78
C SER A 647 6.82 64.88 -13.37
N LEU A 648 7.01 63.71 -14.02
CA LEU A 648 7.14 63.55 -15.47
C LEU A 648 8.53 63.54 -16.18
N ARG A 649 8.62 62.51 -17.04
CA ARG A 649 9.38 62.34 -18.32
C ARG A 649 10.85 61.91 -18.18
N ARG A 650 11.37 60.96 -18.97
CA ARG A 650 10.97 60.40 -20.29
C ARG A 650 11.80 59.14 -20.62
N ALA A 651 11.16 58.20 -21.33
CA ALA A 651 11.63 57.34 -22.44
C ALA A 651 12.93 56.51 -22.29
N GLY A 652 13.10 55.29 -22.83
CA GLY A 652 12.38 54.34 -23.70
C GLY A 652 13.08 52.97 -23.48
N HIS A 653 12.81 51.82 -24.08
CA HIS A 653 12.09 51.37 -25.25
C HIS A 653 11.80 49.87 -25.01
N ARG A 654 10.63 49.37 -25.42
CA ARG A 654 10.41 47.93 -25.69
C ARG A 654 10.92 47.59 -27.11
N PRO A 655 11.02 46.29 -27.47
CA PRO A 655 9.85 45.66 -28.10
C PRO A 655 9.51 44.25 -27.59
N ARG A 656 8.21 43.94 -27.64
CA ARG A 656 7.64 42.59 -27.65
C ARG A 656 7.67 42.04 -29.10
N PRO A 657 7.24 40.78 -29.31
CA PRO A 657 5.91 40.67 -29.92
C PRO A 657 4.96 39.67 -29.21
N ARG A 658 3.68 40.06 -29.20
CA ARG A 658 2.47 39.20 -29.17
C ARG A 658 2.23 38.66 -30.60
N CYS A 659 1.33 37.76 -30.97
CA CYS A 659 0.06 37.21 -30.46
C CYS A 659 -0.22 35.95 -31.32
N SER A 660 -0.99 34.95 -30.87
CA SER A 660 -2.42 34.64 -31.21
C SER A 660 -2.44 33.17 -31.67
N THR A 661 -3.41 32.27 -31.44
CA THR A 661 -4.78 32.27 -30.94
C THR A 661 -5.24 30.80 -30.85
N LEU A 662 -6.31 30.54 -30.08
CA LEU A 662 -7.29 29.43 -30.20
C LEU A 662 -6.89 27.99 -29.81
N GLY A 663 -7.71 27.38 -28.93
CA GLY A 663 -7.90 25.93 -28.92
C GLY A 663 -8.20 25.24 -27.59
N ALA A 664 -9.49 25.06 -27.30
CA ALA A 664 -10.10 23.91 -26.62
C ALA A 664 -9.86 23.60 -25.11
N ALA A 665 -11.01 23.52 -24.44
CA ALA A 665 -11.32 23.00 -23.11
C ALA A 665 -10.72 21.61 -22.76
N GLN A 666 -10.41 21.41 -21.48
CA GLN A 666 -10.90 20.26 -20.70
C GLN A 666 -10.81 20.53 -19.19
N LYS A 667 -11.88 20.14 -18.48
CA LYS A 667 -12.19 20.39 -17.07
C LYS A 667 -11.28 19.57 -16.13
N ALA A 668 -10.76 20.21 -15.09
CA ALA A 668 -10.28 19.56 -13.87
C ALA A 668 -11.25 19.87 -12.71
N PRO A 669 -11.68 18.91 -11.88
CA PRO A 669 -12.64 19.18 -10.82
C PRO A 669 -11.98 19.77 -9.57
N VAL A 670 -12.52 20.93 -9.22
CA VAL A 670 -12.74 21.54 -7.90
C VAL A 670 -12.41 20.67 -6.69
N VAL A 671 -11.40 21.11 -5.92
CA VAL A 671 -11.18 20.73 -4.52
C VAL A 671 -12.13 21.56 -3.65
N MET A 672 -13.14 20.94 -3.07
CA MET A 672 -13.98 21.54 -2.04
C MET A 672 -13.21 21.59 -0.72
N ALA A 673 -12.70 22.78 -0.40
CA ALA A 673 -12.31 23.14 0.95
C ALA A 673 -13.56 23.66 1.69
N THR A 674 -13.97 23.00 2.77
CA THR A 674 -14.86 23.58 3.77
C THR A 674 -14.21 23.48 5.12
N GLY A 675 -13.70 24.61 5.61
CA GLY A 675 -13.48 24.84 7.03
C GLY A 675 -14.47 25.89 7.49
N THR A 676 -15.18 25.62 8.59
CA THR A 676 -15.52 26.62 9.61
C THR A 676 -15.87 25.91 10.92
N THR A 677 -15.01 26.15 11.90
CA THR A 677 -15.19 26.24 13.35
C THR A 677 -16.61 26.27 13.92
N GLN A 678 -16.83 25.46 14.97
CA GLN A 678 -17.40 25.96 16.23
C GLN A 678 -16.88 25.15 17.43
N ARG A 679 -16.23 25.85 18.36
CA ARG A 679 -15.82 25.35 19.68
C ARG A 679 -17.07 25.28 20.58
N ARG A 680 -17.24 24.18 21.33
CA ARG A 680 -17.93 24.24 22.64
C ARG A 680 -17.35 23.21 23.59
N TRP A 681 -16.89 23.72 24.73
CA TRP A 681 -16.43 23.02 25.91
C TRP A 681 -17.54 22.16 26.51
N LEU A 682 -17.23 20.93 26.96
CA LEU A 682 -17.93 20.24 28.06
C LEU A 682 -16.98 19.21 28.70
N ALA A 683 -16.91 19.27 30.04
CA ALA A 683 -16.10 18.44 30.94
C ALA A 683 -16.72 17.02 31.15
N PRO A 684 -15.98 16.05 31.72
CA PRO A 684 -16.44 14.66 31.81
C PRO A 684 -17.29 14.41 33.07
N ALA A 685 -18.47 13.79 32.89
CA ALA A 685 -19.31 13.31 33.98
C ALA A 685 -19.02 11.83 34.30
N THR A 686 -18.73 11.58 35.57
CA THR A 686 -18.57 10.27 36.22
C THR A 686 -19.91 9.54 36.34
N PHE A 687 -19.97 8.27 35.95
CA PHE A 687 -21.15 7.41 36.14
C PHE A 687 -20.94 6.48 37.34
N ARG A 688 -21.64 6.73 38.46
CA ARG A 688 -21.88 5.78 39.55
C ARG A 688 -23.30 5.23 39.37
N GLY A 689 -23.43 3.93 39.14
CA GLY A 689 -24.72 3.23 39.20
C GLY A 689 -24.79 2.36 40.45
N HIS A 690 -25.73 2.66 41.34
CA HIS A 690 -26.26 1.73 42.34
C HIS A 690 -27.78 1.81 42.25
N SER A 691 -28.43 0.69 41.96
CA SER A 691 -29.86 0.48 42.17
C SER A 691 -30.04 -0.85 42.88
N ARG A 692 -30.63 -0.79 44.07
CA ARG A 692 -31.04 -1.90 44.92
C ARG A 692 -32.57 -1.97 44.77
N ALA A 693 -33.08 -3.06 44.21
CA ALA A 693 -33.79 -4.14 44.90
C ALA A 693 -35.27 -3.85 45.20
N GLN A 694 -36.11 -4.80 44.78
CA GLN A 694 -37.41 -5.06 45.39
C GLN A 694 -37.63 -6.57 45.50
N ARG A 695 -37.98 -7.00 46.71
CA ARG A 695 -39.01 -7.97 47.07
C ARG A 695 -39.29 -7.81 48.58
N PRO A 696 -40.49 -8.14 49.05
CA PRO A 696 -41.82 -7.83 48.54
C PRO A 696 -42.36 -6.49 49.09
#